data_AF-A0A2V9FXG6-F1
#
_entry.id   AF-A0A2V9FXG6-F1
#
_cell.length_a   1.000
_cell.length_b   1.000
_cell.length_c   1.000
_cell.angle_alpha   90.00
_cell.angle_beta   90.00
_cell.angle_gamma   90.00
#
_symmetry.space_group_name_H-M   'P 1'
#
loop_
_entity.id
_entity.type
_entity.pdbx_description
1 polymer ?
#
loop_
_entity_poly.entity_id
_entity_poly.type
_entity_poly.pdbx_seq_one_letter_code
_entity_poly.pdbx_strand_id
1 'polypeptide(L)'
;MLRVAQGLRYTFRQLAKSPVFTAVAILTIALGIGANTTIFSVMNAVLLHFLPVPNPQQLVYFHLKNQPLSTSQTGYGDMSMSLPVFEALRIRQDVFTDVIGFAPLAFEKVAVRIGPEPEETWGEMVSGNFFSGLQVQPILGRGFTLKDESTHAPIAVLNYAWWKSRFVGDKDILGRTIYVKSVPFTIVGVAPLGFHGVDPVHATINFWIPLQERPELNAWGTPATDHTLYGSPGWLALQMLGRLRQEVSPEQAQARLTPAFQNALANASPVDPHEQKPVLVLSGVRGVENLRDDYEHPLRFLMSMVALVLLIACANVVMLLLARNASRLPEFCLRQALGANKRALFLEMFRESVVLVAAGAALGWLFAGAATQALAAWSGIEIIIEPDRRVLLFTAGVSAVVAIAFGLAPMGLITRLPLNLALRSAGGTSGTRQNRLWGRKLVVALQISLCMVLLCSAGLLYRTLRNLESSDLGMRTAGLLVFGISPQSNIRTDADAIRFHTALLERMRALPGVDSATIMQVRIGSGGSDNDGVLVDGRNPTPDRPFAPVRINLVGSAFLRTLGIPLRLGRDIQDSDTANSPKVAIVNRTFVDRYLPGADPLGHHIAALGDPKVEYTIVGVAGNSRYTQVRETEHPMAYVPFMQPPGVLEMQYELHT
;
A
#
# COMPACT_ATOMS: atom_id res chain seq x y z
N MET A 1 33.44 -34.59 -17.88
CA MET A 1 33.70 -33.64 -16.77
C MET A 1 35.05 -32.91 -16.88
N LEU A 2 36.17 -33.58 -17.16
CA LEU A 2 37.51 -32.95 -17.29
C LEU A 2 37.62 -31.79 -18.31
N ARG A 3 37.00 -31.90 -19.49
CA ARG A 3 36.99 -30.81 -20.51
C ARG A 3 36.21 -29.56 -20.11
N VAL A 4 35.23 -29.69 -19.21
CA VAL A 4 34.42 -28.55 -18.72
C VAL A 4 35.18 -27.81 -17.63
N ALA A 5 35.79 -28.52 -16.69
CA ALA A 5 36.60 -27.95 -15.61
C ALA A 5 37.86 -27.23 -16.15
N GLN A 6 38.53 -27.80 -17.15
CA GLN A 6 39.66 -27.15 -17.84
C GLN A 6 39.22 -25.87 -18.58
N GLY A 7 38.05 -25.92 -19.22
CA GLY A 7 37.45 -24.75 -19.88
C GLY A 7 37.14 -23.61 -18.90
N LEU A 8 36.56 -23.92 -17.74
CA LEU A 8 36.25 -22.94 -16.69
C LEU A 8 37.53 -22.31 -16.10
N ARG A 9 38.53 -23.11 -15.74
CA ARG A 9 39.83 -22.59 -15.24
C ARG A 9 40.49 -21.66 -16.26
N TYR A 10 40.43 -22.03 -17.52
CA TYR A 10 40.96 -21.22 -18.61
C TYR A 10 40.21 -19.88 -18.72
N THR A 11 38.87 -19.90 -18.69
CA THR A 11 38.02 -18.70 -18.68
C THR A 11 38.36 -17.76 -17.53
N PHE A 12 38.47 -18.26 -16.29
CA PHE A 12 38.84 -17.44 -15.13
C PHE A 12 40.19 -16.76 -15.30
N ARG A 13 41.21 -17.51 -15.75
CA ARG A 13 42.55 -16.96 -15.99
C ARG A 13 42.52 -15.87 -17.05
N GLN A 14 41.65 -16.01 -18.04
CA GLN A 14 41.55 -15.05 -19.14
C GLN A 14 40.79 -13.77 -18.74
N LEU A 15 39.77 -13.88 -17.89
CA LEU A 15 39.09 -12.73 -17.30
C LEU A 15 40.02 -11.94 -16.35
N ALA A 16 40.83 -12.65 -15.56
CA ALA A 16 41.84 -12.04 -14.68
C ALA A 16 42.91 -11.23 -15.43
N LYS A 17 43.20 -11.58 -16.70
CA LYS A 17 44.12 -10.81 -17.57
C LYS A 17 43.52 -9.51 -18.12
N SER A 18 42.21 -9.33 -18.03
CA SER A 18 41.52 -8.11 -18.47
C SER A 18 40.62 -7.57 -17.34
N PRO A 19 41.21 -7.12 -16.21
CA PRO A 19 40.46 -6.81 -15.00
C PRO A 19 39.46 -5.67 -15.19
N VAL A 20 39.85 -4.60 -15.90
CA VAL A 20 38.99 -3.44 -16.17
C VAL A 20 37.74 -3.84 -16.96
N PHE A 21 37.92 -4.58 -18.06
CA PHE A 21 36.80 -5.09 -18.85
C PHE A 21 35.88 -5.98 -18.01
N THR A 22 36.45 -6.91 -17.25
CA THR A 22 35.69 -7.86 -16.44
C THR A 22 34.88 -7.12 -15.36
N ALA A 23 35.48 -6.16 -14.67
CA ALA A 23 34.81 -5.35 -13.66
C ALA A 23 33.66 -4.51 -14.26
N VAL A 24 33.92 -3.78 -15.35
CA VAL A 24 32.90 -2.96 -16.02
C VAL A 24 31.74 -3.82 -16.52
N ALA A 25 32.03 -4.98 -17.12
CA ALA A 25 31.00 -5.90 -17.59
C ALA A 25 30.17 -6.45 -16.43
N ILE A 26 30.80 -6.93 -15.35
CA ILE A 26 30.09 -7.47 -14.18
C ILE A 26 29.23 -6.40 -13.52
N LEU A 27 29.75 -5.19 -13.30
CA LEU A 27 28.99 -4.09 -12.68
C LEU A 27 27.80 -3.66 -13.54
N THR A 28 27.98 -3.58 -14.86
CA THR A 28 26.91 -3.21 -15.79
C THR A 28 25.79 -4.27 -15.81
N ILE A 29 26.16 -5.54 -15.83
CA ILE A 29 25.21 -6.67 -15.75
C ILE A 29 24.50 -6.66 -14.39
N ALA A 30 25.25 -6.47 -13.31
CA ALA A 30 24.71 -6.48 -11.96
C ALA A 30 23.70 -5.35 -11.74
N LEU A 31 23.97 -4.15 -12.24
CA LEU A 31 23.04 -3.03 -12.16
C LEU A 31 21.76 -3.31 -12.97
N GLY A 32 21.91 -3.81 -14.20
CA GLY A 32 20.76 -4.13 -15.05
C GLY A 32 19.87 -5.24 -14.47
N ILE A 33 20.46 -6.37 -14.10
CA ILE A 33 19.74 -7.52 -13.53
C ILE A 33 19.22 -7.19 -12.13
N GLY A 34 20.03 -6.52 -11.30
CA GLY A 34 19.68 -6.16 -9.93
C GLY A 34 18.52 -5.16 -9.86
N ALA A 35 18.54 -4.11 -10.69
CA ALA A 35 17.42 -3.16 -10.75
C ALA A 35 16.11 -3.84 -11.21
N ASN A 36 16.16 -4.68 -12.26
CA ASN A 36 14.99 -5.44 -12.71
C ASN A 36 14.49 -6.39 -11.62
N THR A 37 15.39 -7.06 -10.91
CA THR A 37 15.06 -7.95 -9.80
C THR A 37 14.43 -7.19 -8.64
N THR A 38 14.93 -6.00 -8.31
CA THR A 38 14.39 -5.13 -7.24
C THR A 38 12.95 -4.72 -7.54
N ILE A 39 12.71 -4.15 -8.72
CA ILE A 39 11.37 -3.69 -9.12
C ILE A 39 10.41 -4.87 -9.28
N PHE A 40 10.86 -5.99 -9.86
CA PHE A 40 10.04 -7.19 -9.95
C PHE A 40 9.73 -7.77 -8.56
N SER A 41 10.63 -7.67 -7.59
CA SER A 41 10.37 -8.12 -6.21
C SER A 41 9.28 -7.28 -5.55
N VAL A 42 9.34 -5.95 -5.68
CA VAL A 42 8.30 -5.04 -5.19
C VAL A 42 6.98 -5.30 -5.91
N MET A 43 7.00 -5.42 -7.23
CA MET A 43 5.81 -5.71 -8.03
C MET A 43 5.21 -7.07 -7.68
N ASN A 44 6.04 -8.09 -7.42
CA ASN A 44 5.58 -9.40 -7.00
C ASN A 44 4.99 -9.35 -5.58
N ALA A 45 5.59 -8.61 -4.65
CA ALA A 45 5.05 -8.41 -3.31
C ALA A 45 3.71 -7.66 -3.34
N VAL A 46 3.59 -6.60 -4.14
CA VAL A 46 2.39 -5.75 -4.17
C VAL A 46 1.28 -6.30 -5.05
N LEU A 47 1.58 -6.89 -6.23
CA LEU A 47 0.56 -7.28 -7.22
C LEU A 47 0.28 -8.79 -7.28
N LEU A 48 1.24 -9.62 -6.88
CA LEU A 48 1.20 -11.07 -7.16
C LEU A 48 1.31 -11.96 -5.92
N HIS A 49 1.60 -11.38 -4.76
CA HIS A 49 1.69 -12.12 -3.51
C HIS A 49 0.29 -12.57 -3.13
N PHE A 50 0.14 -13.88 -2.96
CA PHE A 50 -1.09 -14.46 -2.45
C PHE A 50 -1.01 -14.49 -0.93
N LEU A 51 -2.15 -14.40 -0.23
CA LEU A 51 -2.17 -14.64 1.20
C LEU A 51 -1.49 -15.99 1.52
N PRO A 52 -0.70 -16.09 2.60
CA PRO A 52 0.02 -17.30 2.99
C PRO A 52 -0.93 -18.33 3.61
N VAL A 53 -1.93 -18.75 2.84
CA VAL A 53 -3.03 -19.63 3.23
C VAL A 53 -3.21 -20.73 2.18
N PRO A 54 -3.71 -21.92 2.54
CA PRO A 54 -3.98 -22.98 1.58
C PRO A 54 -5.00 -22.57 0.49
N ASN A 55 -4.70 -22.96 -0.76
CA ASN A 55 -5.53 -22.72 -1.94
C ASN A 55 -6.02 -21.26 -2.08
N PRO A 56 -5.11 -20.27 -2.11
CA PRO A 56 -5.49 -18.86 -2.09
C PRO A 56 -6.21 -18.43 -3.38
N GLN A 57 -6.13 -19.21 -4.46
CA GLN A 57 -6.82 -18.92 -5.72
C GLN A 57 -8.35 -19.05 -5.61
N GLN A 58 -8.86 -19.70 -4.56
CA GLN A 58 -10.29 -19.83 -4.28
C GLN A 58 -10.83 -18.67 -3.45
N LEU A 59 -9.96 -17.85 -2.87
CA LEU A 59 -10.37 -16.76 -2.02
C LEU A 59 -10.72 -15.54 -2.87
N VAL A 60 -11.83 -14.91 -2.53
CA VAL A 60 -12.30 -13.68 -3.17
C VAL A 60 -12.70 -12.63 -2.14
N TYR A 61 -12.38 -11.37 -2.40
CA TYR A 61 -12.93 -10.25 -1.65
C TYR A 61 -14.26 -9.81 -2.26
N PHE A 62 -15.09 -9.18 -1.43
CA PHE A 62 -16.37 -8.63 -1.84
C PHE A 62 -16.26 -7.11 -1.94
N HIS A 63 -16.68 -6.57 -3.09
CA HIS A 63 -16.70 -5.14 -3.36
C HIS A 63 -18.13 -4.66 -3.62
N LEU A 64 -18.47 -3.53 -3.04
CA LEU A 64 -19.68 -2.77 -3.17
C LEU A 64 -19.44 -1.58 -4.10
N LYS A 65 -19.71 -1.75 -5.39
CA LYS A 65 -19.73 -0.62 -6.31
C LYS A 65 -21.05 0.13 -6.19
N ASN A 66 -21.01 1.44 -6.39
CA ASN A 66 -22.16 2.33 -6.25
C ASN A 66 -22.78 2.20 -4.84
N GLN A 67 -21.95 2.41 -3.82
CA GLN A 67 -22.41 2.47 -2.43
C GLN A 67 -23.61 3.43 -2.32
N PRO A 68 -24.74 3.01 -1.70
CA PRO A 68 -25.89 3.88 -1.50
C PRO A 68 -25.53 5.09 -0.67
N LEU A 69 -26.09 6.24 -1.03
CA LEU A 69 -25.78 7.51 -0.37
C LEU A 69 -26.24 7.57 1.09
N SER A 70 -27.24 6.77 1.45
CA SER A 70 -27.78 6.64 2.82
C SER A 70 -26.91 5.78 3.75
N THR A 71 -25.74 5.31 3.30
CA THR A 71 -24.86 4.44 4.07
C THR A 71 -23.55 5.12 4.43
N SER A 72 -23.01 4.77 5.59
CA SER A 72 -21.68 5.20 6.03
C SER A 72 -20.74 3.98 6.10
N GLN A 73 -19.44 4.17 5.92
CA GLN A 73 -18.50 3.06 5.76
C GLN A 73 -17.18 3.26 6.50
N THR A 74 -16.54 2.15 6.88
CA THR A 74 -15.27 2.15 7.64
C THR A 74 -14.04 2.34 6.77
N GLY A 75 -14.06 3.27 5.81
CA GLY A 75 -12.85 3.77 5.11
C GLY A 75 -12.16 2.79 4.16
N TYR A 76 -12.57 1.51 4.10
CA TYR A 76 -12.06 0.53 3.13
C TYR A 76 -12.72 0.62 1.75
N GLY A 77 -13.38 1.74 1.48
CA GLY A 77 -13.97 2.05 0.17
C GLY A 77 -15.05 1.05 -0.19
N ASP A 78 -14.92 0.43 -1.35
CA ASP A 78 -15.88 -0.55 -1.83
C ASP A 78 -15.77 -1.90 -1.10
N MET A 79 -14.75 -2.17 -0.27
CA MET A 79 -14.66 -3.44 0.45
C MET A 79 -15.56 -3.51 1.70
N SER A 80 -16.19 -2.40 2.07
CA SER A 80 -17.00 -2.26 3.28
C SER A 80 -18.45 -2.72 3.06
N MET A 81 -18.95 -3.58 3.95
CA MET A 81 -20.29 -4.18 3.89
C MET A 81 -20.98 -4.18 5.26
N SER A 82 -22.31 -4.24 5.28
CA SER A 82 -23.09 -4.31 6.54
C SER A 82 -23.22 -5.75 7.05
N LEU A 83 -23.44 -5.90 8.35
CA LEU A 83 -23.66 -7.22 8.97
C LEU A 83 -24.85 -7.98 8.37
N PRO A 84 -26.02 -7.38 8.08
CA PRO A 84 -27.12 -8.10 7.44
C PRO A 84 -26.75 -8.67 6.07
N VAL A 85 -25.94 -7.95 5.29
CA VAL A 85 -25.42 -8.45 4.01
C VAL A 85 -24.45 -9.61 4.23
N PHE A 86 -23.52 -9.48 5.18
CA PHE A 86 -22.62 -10.57 5.55
C PHE A 86 -23.38 -11.85 5.93
N GLU A 87 -24.40 -11.74 6.79
CA GLU A 87 -25.20 -12.88 7.21
C GLU A 87 -25.98 -13.53 6.05
N ALA A 88 -26.59 -12.71 5.20
CA ALA A 88 -27.34 -13.20 4.03
C ALA A 88 -26.45 -13.91 3.00
N LEU A 89 -25.19 -13.49 2.85
CA LEU A 89 -24.25 -14.14 1.95
C LEU A 89 -23.57 -15.35 2.59
N ARG A 90 -23.35 -15.33 3.92
CA ARG A 90 -22.73 -16.43 4.68
C ARG A 90 -23.51 -17.74 4.59
N ILE A 91 -24.84 -17.66 4.50
CA ILE A 91 -25.71 -18.85 4.36
C ILE A 91 -25.68 -19.48 2.96
N ARG A 92 -25.07 -18.83 1.96
CA ARG A 92 -25.00 -19.31 0.55
C ARG A 92 -23.92 -20.38 0.35
N GLN A 93 -24.14 -21.52 0.98
CA GLN A 93 -23.25 -22.69 0.91
C GLN A 93 -23.23 -23.36 -0.48
N ASP A 94 -24.10 -22.96 -1.41
CA ASP A 94 -24.09 -23.38 -2.81
C ASP A 94 -22.99 -22.70 -3.64
N VAL A 95 -22.50 -21.53 -3.19
CA VAL A 95 -21.45 -20.75 -3.86
C VAL A 95 -20.12 -20.84 -3.12
N PHE A 96 -20.16 -20.67 -1.79
CA PHE A 96 -18.96 -20.64 -0.95
C PHE A 96 -18.87 -21.88 -0.06
N THR A 97 -17.64 -22.28 0.25
CA THR A 97 -17.36 -23.21 1.35
C THR A 97 -17.46 -22.48 2.68
N ASP A 98 -16.88 -21.28 2.74
CA ASP A 98 -16.90 -20.40 3.91
C ASP A 98 -16.96 -18.94 3.44
N VAL A 99 -17.66 -18.11 4.21
CA VAL A 99 -17.60 -16.64 4.14
C VAL A 99 -17.11 -16.14 5.48
N ILE A 100 -16.12 -15.27 5.46
CA ILE A 100 -15.40 -14.75 6.61
C ILE A 100 -15.64 -13.24 6.65
N GLY A 101 -15.98 -12.73 7.82
CA GLY A 101 -16.15 -11.30 8.07
C GLY A 101 -15.05 -10.81 9.00
N PHE A 102 -14.51 -9.63 8.74
CA PHE A 102 -13.51 -9.00 9.60
C PHE A 102 -13.67 -7.48 9.60
N ALA A 103 -13.25 -6.84 10.69
CA ALA A 103 -13.29 -5.40 10.87
C ALA A 103 -12.15 -4.95 11.79
N PRO A 104 -11.50 -3.81 11.53
CA PRO A 104 -10.48 -3.28 12.43
C PRO A 104 -11.08 -2.82 13.77
N LEU A 105 -10.30 -2.95 14.84
CA LEU A 105 -10.71 -2.47 16.16
C LEU A 105 -10.65 -0.93 16.31
N ALA A 106 -9.85 -0.25 15.49
CA ALA A 106 -9.65 1.20 15.54
C ALA A 106 -9.22 1.73 14.16
N PHE A 107 -9.32 3.04 13.96
CA PHE A 107 -8.80 3.70 12.75
C PHE A 107 -7.27 3.67 12.72
N GLU A 108 -6.63 3.83 13.89
CA GLU A 108 -5.21 3.61 14.08
C GLU A 108 -4.96 2.40 15.00
N LYS A 109 -3.91 2.45 15.81
CA LYS A 109 -3.60 1.39 16.77
C LYS A 109 -4.60 1.42 17.93
N VAL A 110 -4.96 0.24 18.43
CA VAL A 110 -5.80 0.09 19.62
C VAL A 110 -4.96 0.00 20.89
N ALA A 111 -5.42 0.66 21.95
CA ALA A 111 -4.84 0.53 23.28
C ALA A 111 -5.01 -0.90 23.82
N VAL A 112 -3.87 -1.52 24.11
CA VAL A 112 -3.75 -2.85 24.70
C VAL A 112 -2.92 -2.78 25.97
N ARG A 113 -3.28 -3.57 26.97
CA ARG A 113 -2.50 -3.69 28.21
C ARG A 113 -2.27 -5.15 28.56
N ILE A 114 -1.02 -5.49 28.81
CA ILE A 114 -0.59 -6.82 29.26
C ILE A 114 0.13 -6.61 30.60
N GLY A 115 -0.49 -7.04 31.70
CA GLY A 115 0.02 -6.70 33.03
C GLY A 115 -0.08 -5.20 33.32
N PRO A 116 0.99 -4.54 33.82
CA PRO A 116 0.98 -3.12 34.16
C PRO A 116 1.30 -2.18 32.99
N GLU A 117 1.83 -2.69 31.87
CA GLU A 117 2.32 -1.85 30.77
C GLU A 117 1.24 -1.60 29.71
N PRO A 118 0.86 -0.32 29.45
CA PRO A 118 0.04 0.03 28.30
C PRO A 118 0.88 0.08 27.02
N GLU A 119 0.30 -0.38 25.91
CA GLU A 119 0.88 -0.40 24.57
C GLU A 119 -0.22 -0.11 23.55
N GLU A 120 0.14 0.39 22.37
CA GLU A 120 -0.77 0.54 21.25
C GLU A 120 -0.35 -0.38 20.10
N THR A 121 -1.31 -1.13 19.57
CA THR A 121 -1.03 -2.12 18.53
C THR A 121 -2.23 -2.32 17.60
N TRP A 122 -2.00 -2.87 16.40
CA TRP A 122 -3.07 -3.24 15.48
C TRP A 122 -3.78 -4.51 15.95
N GLY A 123 -5.11 -4.48 15.92
CA GLY A 123 -5.96 -5.61 16.28
C GLY A 123 -7.25 -5.61 15.46
N GLU A 124 -7.80 -6.80 15.26
CA GLU A 124 -8.92 -7.02 14.35
C GLU A 124 -10.00 -7.90 15.01
N MET A 125 -11.25 -7.57 14.72
CA MET A 125 -12.39 -8.42 15.03
C MET A 125 -12.70 -9.31 13.83
N VAL A 126 -12.88 -10.60 14.07
CA VAL A 126 -13.07 -11.58 12.99
C VAL A 126 -14.22 -12.53 13.30
N SER A 127 -14.84 -13.08 12.26
CA SER A 127 -15.87 -14.10 12.42
C SER A 127 -15.31 -15.38 13.04
N GLY A 128 -16.16 -16.16 13.68
CA GLY A 128 -15.81 -17.40 14.38
C GLY A 128 -15.21 -18.46 13.47
N ASN A 129 -15.50 -18.41 12.16
CA ASN A 129 -14.89 -19.30 11.16
C ASN A 129 -13.63 -18.73 10.50
N PHE A 130 -13.05 -17.62 10.99
CA PHE A 130 -11.89 -16.97 10.37
C PHE A 130 -10.72 -17.93 10.12
N PHE A 131 -10.22 -18.59 11.18
CA PHE A 131 -9.08 -19.51 11.06
C PHE A 131 -9.44 -20.78 10.28
N SER A 132 -10.63 -21.36 10.51
CA SER A 132 -11.07 -22.58 9.84
C SER A 132 -11.33 -22.37 8.35
N GLY A 133 -11.99 -21.27 7.97
CA GLY A 133 -12.29 -20.92 6.58
C GLY A 133 -11.04 -20.54 5.80
N LEU A 134 -10.04 -19.92 6.46
CA LEU A 134 -8.72 -19.71 5.87
C LEU A 134 -7.87 -20.98 5.83
N GLN A 135 -8.28 -22.03 6.53
CA GLN A 135 -7.51 -23.26 6.72
C GLN A 135 -6.15 -23.01 7.40
N VAL A 136 -6.12 -22.01 8.29
CA VAL A 136 -4.95 -21.62 9.07
C VAL A 136 -5.03 -22.30 10.43
N GLN A 137 -4.04 -23.13 10.73
CA GLN A 137 -3.95 -23.84 12.00
C GLN A 137 -3.03 -23.09 12.98
N PRO A 138 -3.53 -22.69 14.16
CA PRO A 138 -2.69 -22.12 15.21
C PRO A 138 -1.57 -23.09 15.62
N ILE A 139 -0.37 -22.55 15.85
CA ILE A 139 0.79 -23.34 16.30
C ILE A 139 0.69 -23.71 17.79
N LEU A 140 -0.07 -22.93 18.56
CA LEU A 140 -0.41 -23.19 19.96
C LEU A 140 -1.90 -22.95 20.17
N GLY A 141 -2.53 -23.79 21.01
CA GLY A 141 -3.93 -23.64 21.40
C GLY A 141 -4.91 -23.92 20.26
N ARG A 142 -5.93 -23.07 20.12
CA ARG A 142 -7.01 -23.21 19.13
C ARG A 142 -7.38 -21.88 18.48
N GLY A 143 -8.05 -21.98 17.33
CA GLY A 143 -8.70 -20.85 16.69
C GLY A 143 -10.10 -20.61 17.27
N PHE A 144 -10.81 -19.64 16.69
CA PHE A 144 -12.20 -19.36 17.01
C PHE A 144 -13.15 -20.40 16.41
N THR A 145 -14.37 -20.39 16.93
CA THR A 145 -15.49 -21.19 16.44
C THR A 145 -16.73 -20.30 16.30
N LEU A 146 -17.72 -20.74 15.52
CA LEU A 146 -19.00 -20.02 15.41
C LEU A 146 -19.73 -19.86 16.76
N LYS A 147 -19.49 -20.76 17.72
CA LYS A 147 -20.03 -20.63 19.08
C LYS A 147 -19.35 -19.52 19.87
N ASP A 148 -18.04 -19.32 19.68
CA ASP A 148 -17.31 -18.22 20.32
C ASP A 148 -17.79 -16.87 19.78
N GLU A 149 -18.10 -16.79 18.47
CA GLU A 149 -18.73 -15.61 17.85
C GLU A 149 -20.13 -15.35 18.41
N SER A 150 -21.02 -16.35 18.40
CA SER A 150 -22.41 -16.16 18.85
C SER A 150 -22.57 -15.89 20.34
N THR A 151 -21.56 -16.26 21.14
CA THR A 151 -21.51 -15.95 22.59
C THR A 151 -20.68 -14.71 22.90
N HIS A 152 -20.12 -14.04 21.89
CA HIS A 152 -19.17 -12.92 22.02
C HIS A 152 -18.09 -13.22 23.06
N ALA A 153 -17.51 -14.42 22.97
CA ALA A 153 -16.56 -14.93 23.95
C ALA A 153 -15.35 -13.97 24.05
N PRO A 154 -14.93 -13.59 25.28
CA PRO A 154 -13.78 -12.71 25.49
C PRO A 154 -12.48 -13.49 25.34
N ILE A 155 -12.19 -13.96 24.12
CA ILE A 155 -11.01 -14.75 23.78
C ILE A 155 -10.18 -14.08 22.67
N ALA A 156 -8.86 -14.28 22.68
CA ALA A 156 -7.94 -13.71 21.70
C ALA A 156 -6.99 -14.76 21.13
N VAL A 157 -6.57 -14.54 19.88
CA VAL A 157 -5.49 -15.29 19.23
C VAL A 157 -4.38 -14.31 18.87
N LEU A 158 -3.14 -14.65 19.19
CA LEU A 158 -1.99 -13.78 18.97
C LEU A 158 -1.31 -14.07 17.62
N ASN A 159 -0.77 -13.04 16.99
CA ASN A 159 0.18 -13.20 15.88
C ASN A 159 1.48 -13.82 16.37
N TYR A 160 2.08 -14.70 15.57
CA TYR A 160 3.36 -15.35 15.90
C TYR A 160 4.49 -14.35 16.15
N ALA A 161 4.61 -13.32 15.30
CA ALA A 161 5.67 -12.33 15.38
C ALA A 161 5.57 -11.52 16.68
N TRP A 162 4.37 -11.07 17.04
CA TRP A 162 4.10 -10.35 18.28
C TRP A 162 4.29 -11.24 19.51
N TRP A 163 3.82 -12.49 19.45
CA TRP A 163 4.08 -13.47 20.50
C TRP A 163 5.58 -13.68 20.75
N LYS A 164 6.37 -13.83 19.68
CA LYS A 164 7.82 -14.06 19.77
C LYS A 164 8.58 -12.83 20.25
N SER A 165 8.24 -11.64 19.78
CA SER A 165 8.93 -10.40 20.17
C SER A 165 8.57 -9.96 21.59
N ARG A 166 7.27 -9.96 21.93
CA ARG A 166 6.77 -9.43 23.20
C ARG A 166 6.85 -10.43 24.35
N PHE A 167 6.60 -11.71 24.07
CA PHE A 167 6.56 -12.76 25.09
C PHE A 167 7.75 -13.72 25.01
N VAL A 168 8.77 -13.40 24.20
CA VAL A 168 9.99 -14.22 24.04
C VAL A 168 9.66 -15.68 23.65
N GLY A 169 8.50 -15.90 23.03
CA GLY A 169 8.03 -17.24 22.67
C GLY A 169 7.60 -18.12 23.86
N ASP A 170 7.12 -17.51 24.94
CA ASP A 170 6.60 -18.22 26.13
C ASP A 170 5.42 -19.15 25.75
N LYS A 171 5.58 -20.45 26.01
CA LYS A 171 4.57 -21.47 25.69
C LYS A 171 3.42 -21.51 26.70
N ASP A 172 3.61 -20.94 27.89
CA ASP A 172 2.60 -20.84 28.94
C ASP A 172 1.76 -19.55 28.81
N ILE A 173 1.63 -19.07 27.57
CA ILE A 173 0.86 -17.88 27.20
C ILE A 173 -0.66 -18.14 27.15
N LEU A 174 -1.06 -19.41 26.95
CA LEU A 174 -2.46 -19.80 26.91
C LEU A 174 -3.13 -19.58 28.28
N GLY A 175 -4.33 -19.03 28.27
CA GLY A 175 -5.07 -18.69 29.49
C GLY A 175 -4.69 -17.34 30.12
N ARG A 176 -3.64 -16.67 29.64
CA ARG A 176 -3.30 -15.32 30.11
C ARG A 176 -4.28 -14.29 29.57
N THR A 177 -4.48 -13.22 30.35
CA THR A 177 -5.38 -12.13 29.99
C THR A 177 -4.63 -10.98 29.35
N ILE A 178 -5.14 -10.52 28.21
CA ILE A 178 -4.80 -9.24 27.59
C ILE A 178 -5.99 -8.31 27.73
N TYR A 179 -5.77 -7.02 27.92
CA TYR A 179 -6.85 -6.04 27.99
C TYR A 179 -6.85 -5.24 26.70
N VAL A 180 -7.95 -5.28 25.95
CA VAL A 180 -8.14 -4.54 24.69
C VAL A 180 -9.19 -3.48 24.96
N LYS A 181 -8.85 -2.20 24.85
CA LYS A 181 -9.72 -1.08 25.29
C LYS A 181 -10.29 -1.33 26.71
N SER A 182 -9.42 -1.82 27.60
CA SER A 182 -9.73 -2.22 28.98
C SER A 182 -10.72 -3.38 29.16
N VAL A 183 -11.18 -4.00 28.09
CA VAL A 183 -11.97 -5.24 28.14
C VAL A 183 -11.01 -6.43 28.25
N PRO A 184 -11.16 -7.33 29.24
CA PRO A 184 -10.29 -8.49 29.39
C PRO A 184 -10.60 -9.56 28.32
N PHE A 185 -9.56 -10.06 27.66
CA PHE A 185 -9.60 -11.16 26.71
C PHE A 185 -8.61 -12.26 27.12
N THR A 186 -9.03 -13.51 27.07
CA THR A 186 -8.18 -14.66 27.40
C THR A 186 -7.51 -15.20 26.14
N ILE A 187 -6.19 -15.36 26.17
CA ILE A 187 -5.44 -15.90 25.03
C ILE A 187 -5.74 -17.40 24.91
N VAL A 188 -6.28 -17.81 23.76
CA VAL A 188 -6.63 -19.21 23.46
C VAL A 188 -5.78 -19.83 22.37
N GLY A 189 -4.97 -19.05 21.66
CA GLY A 189 -4.09 -19.57 20.63
C GLY A 189 -3.06 -18.58 20.09
N VAL A 190 -2.12 -19.12 19.31
CA VAL A 190 -1.11 -18.37 18.57
C VAL A 190 -1.13 -18.80 17.10
N ALA A 191 -1.28 -17.84 16.19
CA ALA A 191 -1.26 -18.07 14.75
C ALA A 191 0.08 -18.66 14.27
N PRO A 192 0.13 -19.32 13.10
CA PRO A 192 1.37 -19.89 12.59
C PRO A 192 2.34 -18.79 12.11
N LEU A 193 3.62 -19.17 12.01
CA LEU A 193 4.66 -18.31 11.44
C LEU A 193 4.30 -17.89 10.01
N GLY A 194 4.46 -16.59 9.71
CA GLY A 194 4.20 -16.03 8.38
C GLY A 194 2.74 -15.66 8.12
N PHE A 195 1.81 -15.90 9.05
CA PHE A 195 0.44 -15.41 8.94
C PHE A 195 0.29 -14.02 9.59
N HIS A 196 -0.06 -13.02 8.79
CA HIS A 196 -0.14 -11.61 9.20
C HIS A 196 -1.58 -11.05 9.28
N GLY A 197 -2.58 -11.87 8.95
CA GLY A 197 -3.97 -11.46 8.78
C GLY A 197 -4.37 -11.45 7.30
N VAL A 198 -5.58 -10.95 7.05
CA VAL A 198 -6.14 -10.83 5.70
C VAL A 198 -6.45 -9.38 5.33
N ASP A 199 -6.22 -8.43 6.24
CA ASP A 199 -6.40 -7.01 5.96
C ASP A 199 -5.39 -6.55 4.87
N PRO A 200 -5.86 -6.02 3.72
CA PRO A 200 -4.98 -5.50 2.68
C PRO A 200 -4.37 -4.13 3.02
N VAL A 201 -4.79 -3.43 4.07
CA VAL A 201 -4.31 -2.07 4.36
C VAL A 201 -3.19 -2.08 5.39
N HIS A 202 -3.32 -2.89 6.44
CA HIS A 202 -2.38 -2.90 7.56
C HIS A 202 -1.36 -4.03 7.41
N ALA A 203 -0.08 -3.68 7.40
CA ALA A 203 1.01 -4.62 7.11
C ALA A 203 1.13 -5.79 8.11
N THR A 204 0.67 -5.64 9.35
CA THR A 204 0.61 -6.75 10.32
C THR A 204 -0.43 -6.51 11.40
N ILE A 205 -1.40 -7.42 11.51
CA ILE A 205 -2.32 -7.51 12.65
C ILE A 205 -1.66 -8.35 13.75
N ASN A 206 -1.57 -7.79 14.97
CA ASN A 206 -0.84 -8.41 16.07
C ASN A 206 -1.71 -9.36 16.91
N PHE A 207 -3.03 -9.18 16.89
CA PHE A 207 -3.98 -10.08 17.53
C PHE A 207 -5.36 -10.02 16.88
N TRP A 208 -6.12 -11.09 17.07
CA TRP A 208 -7.53 -11.19 16.65
C TRP A 208 -8.42 -11.47 17.85
N ILE A 209 -9.66 -10.99 17.80
CA ILE A 209 -10.75 -11.37 18.70
C ILE A 209 -12.00 -11.72 17.88
N PRO A 210 -12.94 -12.55 18.38
CA PRO A 210 -14.23 -12.77 17.71
C PRO A 210 -15.02 -11.46 17.59
N LEU A 211 -15.88 -11.32 16.59
CA LEU A 211 -16.84 -10.20 16.49
C LEU A 211 -17.57 -9.98 17.82
N GLN A 212 -17.63 -8.73 18.28
CA GLN A 212 -18.18 -8.33 19.58
C GLN A 212 -19.36 -7.37 19.42
N GLU A 213 -20.36 -7.47 20.28
CA GLU A 213 -21.43 -6.46 20.39
C GLU A 213 -21.18 -5.43 21.50
N ARG A 214 -19.99 -5.47 22.13
CA ARG A 214 -19.64 -4.56 23.22
C ARG A 214 -19.46 -3.12 22.71
N PRO A 215 -20.13 -2.13 23.32
CA PRO A 215 -19.95 -0.72 23.00
C PRO A 215 -18.49 -0.25 22.97
N GLU A 216 -17.67 -0.76 23.89
CA GLU A 216 -16.25 -0.39 24.01
C GLU A 216 -15.41 -0.89 22.83
N LEU A 217 -15.89 -1.89 22.10
CA LEU A 217 -15.17 -2.56 21.02
C LEU A 217 -15.80 -2.25 19.65
N ASN A 218 -16.62 -1.20 19.57
CA ASN A 218 -17.21 -0.80 18.30
C ASN A 218 -16.12 -0.62 17.21
N ALA A 219 -16.49 -0.94 15.97
CA ALA A 219 -15.59 -0.76 14.83
C ALA A 219 -15.11 0.70 14.78
N TRP A 220 -13.82 0.90 14.51
CA TRP A 220 -13.17 2.22 14.53
C TRP A 220 -13.14 2.98 15.87
N GLY A 221 -13.57 2.38 16.99
CA GLY A 221 -13.49 3.04 18.30
C GLY A 221 -14.47 4.20 18.51
N THR A 222 -15.46 4.34 17.63
CA THR A 222 -16.55 5.30 17.82
C THR A 222 -17.40 4.93 19.02
N PRO A 223 -17.76 5.89 19.89
CA PRO A 223 -18.69 5.64 21.00
C PRO A 223 -19.99 5.04 20.48
N ALA A 224 -20.50 4.02 21.17
CA ALA A 224 -21.78 3.42 20.82
C ALA A 224 -22.91 4.45 21.01
N THR A 225 -23.41 4.96 19.90
CA THR A 225 -24.75 5.54 19.80
C THR A 225 -25.73 4.42 19.44
N ASP A 226 -27.04 4.63 19.62
CA ASP A 226 -28.10 3.62 19.43
C ASP A 226 -28.11 2.93 18.03
N HIS A 227 -27.26 3.36 17.08
CA HIS A 227 -27.25 2.92 15.69
C HIS A 227 -25.85 2.67 15.09
N THR A 228 -24.78 2.50 15.88
CA THR A 228 -23.40 2.36 15.34
C THR A 228 -22.75 0.99 15.55
N LEU A 229 -23.44 0.04 16.20
CA LEU A 229 -23.01 -1.36 16.25
C LEU A 229 -23.16 -2.05 14.88
N TYR A 230 -22.57 -3.24 14.73
CA TYR A 230 -22.70 -4.08 13.53
C TYR A 230 -24.14 -4.27 13.04
N GLY A 231 -25.11 -4.28 13.95
CA GLY A 231 -26.53 -4.48 13.62
C GLY A 231 -27.18 -3.31 12.87
N SER A 232 -26.52 -2.15 12.76
CA SER A 232 -27.07 -1.00 12.04
C SER A 232 -27.03 -1.24 10.53
N PRO A 233 -28.18 -1.26 9.85
CA PRO A 233 -28.22 -1.63 8.45
C PRO A 233 -27.47 -0.71 7.49
N GLY A 234 -27.36 0.58 7.84
CA GLY A 234 -26.66 1.61 7.08
C GLY A 234 -25.17 1.72 7.38
N TRP A 235 -24.65 0.93 8.33
CA TRP A 235 -23.25 0.96 8.74
C TRP A 235 -22.46 -0.17 8.06
N LEU A 236 -21.62 0.21 7.09
CA LEU A 236 -20.78 -0.70 6.32
C LEU A 236 -19.41 -0.83 7.00
N ALA A 237 -19.31 -1.73 7.98
CA ALA A 237 -18.12 -1.87 8.81
C ALA A 237 -17.31 -3.15 8.58
N LEU A 238 -17.88 -4.12 7.87
CA LEU A 238 -17.28 -5.44 7.70
C LEU A 238 -16.67 -5.56 6.33
N GLN A 239 -15.40 -5.92 6.29
CA GLN A 239 -14.80 -6.51 5.11
C GLN A 239 -15.16 -8.00 5.06
N MET A 240 -15.34 -8.51 3.85
CA MET A 240 -15.70 -9.91 3.64
C MET A 240 -14.71 -10.61 2.74
N LEU A 241 -14.45 -11.88 3.07
CA LEU A 241 -13.66 -12.79 2.28
C LEU A 241 -14.40 -14.12 2.10
N GLY A 242 -14.50 -14.59 0.87
CA GLY A 242 -15.24 -15.80 0.52
C GLY A 242 -14.30 -16.86 -0.05
N ARG A 243 -14.44 -18.11 0.39
CA ARG A 243 -13.76 -19.25 -0.23
C ARG A 243 -14.71 -19.93 -1.21
N LEU A 244 -14.49 -19.72 -2.50
CA LEU A 244 -15.26 -20.34 -3.57
C LEU A 244 -15.16 -21.86 -3.52
N ARG A 245 -16.26 -22.53 -3.86
CA ARG A 245 -16.20 -23.97 -4.19
C ARG A 245 -15.37 -24.16 -5.45
N GLN A 246 -14.69 -25.31 -5.53
CA GLN A 246 -13.79 -25.64 -6.66
C GLN A 246 -14.47 -25.57 -8.04
N GLU A 247 -15.78 -25.76 -8.10
CA GLU A 247 -16.57 -25.81 -9.35
C GLU A 247 -17.15 -24.46 -9.77
N VAL A 248 -17.00 -23.40 -8.97
CA VAL A 248 -17.67 -22.11 -9.19
C VAL A 248 -16.65 -21.04 -9.55
N SER A 249 -16.81 -20.42 -10.73
CA SER A 249 -15.98 -19.27 -11.10
C SER A 249 -16.43 -17.99 -10.36
N PRO A 250 -15.55 -16.99 -10.17
CA PRO A 250 -15.92 -15.71 -9.56
C PRO A 250 -17.12 -15.03 -10.26
N GLU A 251 -17.18 -15.11 -11.59
CA GLU A 251 -18.26 -14.52 -12.39
C GLU A 251 -19.59 -15.26 -12.16
N GLN A 252 -19.54 -16.59 -12.07
CA GLN A 252 -20.71 -17.41 -11.73
C GLN A 252 -21.18 -17.16 -10.30
N ALA A 253 -20.25 -17.01 -9.36
CA ALA A 253 -20.55 -16.67 -7.97
C ALA A 253 -21.26 -15.31 -7.90
N GLN A 254 -20.70 -14.28 -8.54
CA GLN A 254 -21.30 -12.94 -8.58
C GLN A 254 -22.74 -12.97 -9.13
N ALA A 255 -22.97 -13.69 -10.24
CA ALA A 255 -24.31 -13.83 -10.81
C ALA A 255 -25.29 -14.52 -9.85
N ARG A 256 -24.86 -15.58 -9.13
CA ARG A 256 -25.71 -16.33 -8.18
C ARG A 256 -25.98 -15.58 -6.87
N LEU A 257 -25.09 -14.69 -6.46
CA LEU A 257 -25.20 -13.90 -5.24
C LEU A 257 -26.00 -12.63 -5.44
N THR A 258 -25.99 -12.06 -6.65
CA THR A 258 -26.65 -10.78 -6.95
C THR A 258 -28.09 -10.71 -6.40
N PRO A 259 -28.99 -11.70 -6.56
CA PRO A 259 -30.34 -11.62 -5.99
C PRO A 259 -30.38 -11.58 -4.46
N ALA A 260 -29.55 -12.39 -3.79
CA ALA A 260 -29.48 -12.43 -2.33
C ALA A 260 -28.89 -11.13 -1.76
N PHE A 261 -27.85 -10.61 -2.42
CA PHE A 261 -27.24 -9.32 -2.11
C PHE A 261 -28.25 -8.17 -2.24
N GLN A 262 -28.98 -8.08 -3.36
CA GLN A 262 -29.97 -7.01 -3.56
C GLN A 262 -31.11 -7.09 -2.55
N ASN A 263 -31.56 -8.29 -2.17
CA ASN A 263 -32.59 -8.47 -1.15
C ASN A 263 -32.08 -8.03 0.24
N ALA A 264 -30.90 -8.50 0.63
CA ALA A 264 -30.29 -8.12 1.90
C ALA A 264 -30.05 -6.61 1.99
N LEU A 265 -29.58 -6.00 0.90
CA LEU A 265 -29.35 -4.55 0.85
C LEU A 265 -30.65 -3.77 0.90
N ALA A 266 -31.69 -4.17 0.15
CA ALA A 266 -32.99 -3.49 0.16
C ALA A 266 -33.67 -3.53 1.54
N ASN A 267 -33.51 -4.63 2.28
CA ASN A 267 -34.00 -4.73 3.66
C ASN A 267 -33.14 -3.91 4.63
N ALA A 268 -31.87 -3.72 4.31
CA ALA A 268 -30.95 -3.00 5.16
C ALA A 268 -31.08 -1.48 4.97
N SER A 269 -30.93 -0.97 3.76
CA SER A 269 -31.08 0.44 3.43
C SER A 269 -31.84 0.61 2.13
N PRO A 270 -33.03 1.26 2.14
CA PRO A 270 -33.73 1.60 0.91
C PRO A 270 -32.84 2.48 0.04
N VAL A 271 -32.54 2.01 -1.17
CA VAL A 271 -31.78 2.77 -2.18
C VAL A 271 -32.75 3.72 -2.89
N ASP A 272 -32.39 5.00 -3.00
CA ASP A 272 -33.17 5.97 -3.77
C ASP A 272 -33.31 5.49 -5.24
N PRO A 273 -34.52 5.47 -5.82
CA PRO A 273 -34.73 5.11 -7.23
C PRO A 273 -33.89 5.91 -8.24
N HIS A 274 -33.41 7.11 -7.87
CA HIS A 274 -32.56 7.97 -8.71
C HIS A 274 -31.06 7.64 -8.61
N GLU A 275 -30.65 6.76 -7.69
CA GLU A 275 -29.26 6.35 -7.52
C GLU A 275 -28.87 5.22 -8.49
N GLN A 276 -27.56 5.11 -8.76
CA GLN A 276 -27.04 3.95 -9.46
C GLN A 276 -27.21 2.72 -8.57
N LYS A 277 -27.71 1.63 -9.15
CA LYS A 277 -27.92 0.39 -8.39
C LYS A 277 -26.57 -0.10 -7.82
N PRO A 278 -26.52 -0.43 -6.52
CA PRO A 278 -25.36 -1.05 -5.90
C PRO A 278 -25.05 -2.38 -6.57
N VAL A 279 -23.77 -2.66 -6.82
CA VAL A 279 -23.33 -3.89 -7.49
C VAL A 279 -22.29 -4.59 -6.64
N LEU A 280 -22.58 -5.85 -6.29
CA LEU A 280 -21.60 -6.74 -5.72
C LEU A 280 -20.62 -7.20 -6.81
N VAL A 281 -19.32 -7.02 -6.58
CA VAL A 281 -18.23 -7.51 -7.42
C VAL A 281 -17.32 -8.40 -6.59
N LEU A 282 -16.87 -9.50 -7.18
CA LEU A 282 -15.90 -10.40 -6.55
C LEU A 282 -14.55 -10.28 -7.25
N SER A 283 -13.50 -10.08 -6.47
CA SER A 283 -12.11 -10.03 -6.93
C SER A 283 -11.32 -11.18 -6.30
N GLY A 284 -10.37 -11.77 -7.03
CA GLY A 284 -9.50 -12.79 -6.44
C GLY A 284 -8.46 -12.17 -5.52
N VAL A 285 -8.15 -12.83 -4.40
CA VAL A 285 -7.08 -12.41 -3.47
C VAL A 285 -5.72 -12.48 -4.17
N ARG A 286 -5.28 -11.38 -4.77
CA ARG A 286 -4.00 -11.25 -5.46
C ARG A 286 -3.39 -9.89 -5.20
N GLY A 287 -2.23 -9.90 -4.54
CA GLY A 287 -1.59 -8.67 -4.11
C GLY A 287 -2.32 -8.01 -2.96
N VAL A 288 -1.95 -6.76 -2.71
CA VAL A 288 -2.55 -5.91 -1.70
C VAL A 288 -3.59 -5.03 -2.41
N GLU A 289 -4.88 -5.30 -2.24
CA GLU A 289 -5.94 -4.84 -3.15
C GLU A 289 -5.97 -3.32 -3.41
N ASN A 290 -5.98 -2.50 -2.35
CA ASN A 290 -5.92 -1.05 -2.48
C ASN A 290 -4.61 -0.55 -3.10
N LEU A 291 -3.48 -1.20 -2.79
CA LEU A 291 -2.19 -0.87 -3.43
C LEU A 291 -2.13 -1.39 -4.87
N ARG A 292 -2.89 -2.42 -5.22
CA ARG A 292 -2.86 -2.98 -6.57
C ARG A 292 -3.52 -2.02 -7.53
N ASP A 293 -4.72 -1.54 -7.24
CA ASP A 293 -5.43 -0.64 -8.14
C ASP A 293 -4.69 0.71 -8.28
N ASP A 294 -4.12 1.23 -7.18
CA ASP A 294 -3.39 2.50 -7.18
C ASP A 294 -1.98 2.40 -7.80
N TYR A 295 -1.28 1.26 -7.64
CA TYR A 295 0.13 1.13 -8.04
C TYR A 295 0.37 0.18 -9.22
N GLU A 296 -0.61 -0.57 -9.73
CA GLU A 296 -0.44 -1.49 -10.87
C GLU A 296 0.10 -0.75 -12.11
N HIS A 297 -0.50 0.39 -12.46
CA HIS A 297 -0.07 1.19 -13.61
C HIS A 297 1.33 1.81 -13.42
N PRO A 298 1.62 2.55 -12.32
CA PRO A 298 2.96 3.04 -12.02
C PRO A 298 4.04 1.95 -12.00
N LEU A 299 3.78 0.80 -11.36
CA LEU A 299 4.74 -0.31 -11.26
C LEU A 299 5.00 -0.96 -12.62
N ARG A 300 3.98 -1.13 -13.47
CA ARG A 300 4.17 -1.62 -14.85
C ARG A 300 5.00 -0.65 -15.69
N PHE A 301 4.76 0.65 -15.55
CA PHE A 301 5.55 1.67 -16.22
C PHE A 301 7.01 1.63 -15.76
N LEU A 302 7.23 1.57 -14.44
CA LEU A 302 8.56 1.46 -13.86
C LEU A 302 9.29 0.18 -14.30
N MET A 303 8.59 -0.95 -14.33
CA MET A 303 9.13 -2.22 -14.83
C MET A 303 9.54 -2.11 -16.30
N SER A 304 8.75 -1.43 -17.12
CA SER A 304 9.05 -1.18 -18.54
C SER A 304 10.30 -0.32 -18.71
N MET A 305 10.46 0.73 -17.88
CA MET A 305 11.65 1.57 -17.87
C MET A 305 12.90 0.79 -17.48
N VAL A 306 12.84 -0.02 -16.43
CA VAL A 306 13.99 -0.76 -15.92
C VAL A 306 14.37 -1.93 -16.85
N ALA A 307 13.41 -2.53 -17.56
CA ALA A 307 13.67 -3.46 -18.66
C ALA A 307 14.45 -2.77 -19.81
N LEU A 308 14.11 -1.52 -20.12
CA LEU A 308 14.82 -0.73 -21.13
C LEU A 308 16.27 -0.42 -20.71
N VAL A 309 16.49 -0.08 -19.43
CA VAL A 309 17.83 0.10 -18.85
C VAL A 309 18.66 -1.17 -19.02
N LEU A 310 18.08 -2.35 -18.76
CA LEU A 310 18.77 -3.62 -18.97
C LEU A 310 19.12 -3.85 -20.44
N LEU A 311 18.25 -3.50 -21.38
CA LEU A 311 18.57 -3.61 -22.81
C LEU A 311 19.77 -2.74 -23.20
N ILE A 312 19.86 -1.52 -22.65
CA ILE A 312 21.04 -0.64 -22.86
C ILE A 312 22.29 -1.23 -22.21
N ALA A 313 22.19 -1.71 -20.97
CA ALA A 313 23.29 -2.37 -20.28
C ALA A 313 23.81 -3.57 -21.10
N CYS A 314 22.90 -4.37 -21.65
CA CYS A 314 23.22 -5.48 -22.54
C CYS A 314 23.90 -5.01 -23.83
N ALA A 315 23.39 -3.97 -24.49
CA ALA A 315 24.01 -3.41 -25.69
C ALA A 315 25.45 -2.94 -25.43
N ASN A 316 25.68 -2.26 -24.31
CA ASN A 316 27.02 -1.84 -23.87
C ASN A 316 27.97 -3.02 -23.72
N VAL A 317 27.55 -4.05 -22.98
CA VAL A 317 28.37 -5.24 -22.74
C VAL A 317 28.65 -5.98 -24.06
N VAL A 318 27.66 -6.06 -24.96
CA VAL A 318 27.85 -6.63 -26.30
C VAL A 318 28.89 -5.84 -27.10
N MET A 319 28.87 -4.51 -27.07
CA MET A 319 29.88 -3.70 -27.76
C MET A 319 31.28 -3.93 -27.19
N LEU A 320 31.41 -4.02 -25.87
CA LEU A 320 32.68 -4.33 -25.21
C LEU A 320 33.17 -5.74 -25.56
N LEU A 321 32.27 -6.74 -25.58
CA LEU A 321 32.57 -8.11 -26.00
C LEU A 321 33.02 -8.15 -27.47
N LEU A 322 32.34 -7.45 -28.37
CA LEU A 322 32.71 -7.36 -29.78
C LEU A 322 34.07 -6.68 -29.97
N ALA A 323 34.35 -5.60 -29.25
CA ALA A 323 35.65 -4.92 -29.28
C ALA A 323 36.78 -5.81 -28.76
N ARG A 324 36.57 -6.49 -27.63
CA ARG A 324 37.52 -7.43 -27.04
C ARG A 324 37.78 -8.61 -27.97
N ASN A 325 36.74 -9.21 -28.54
CA ASN A 325 36.88 -10.33 -29.47
C ASN A 325 37.54 -9.94 -30.79
N ALA A 326 37.34 -8.70 -31.26
CA ALA A 326 38.07 -8.17 -32.41
C ALA A 326 39.58 -8.08 -32.15
N SER A 327 40.00 -7.69 -30.95
CA SER A 327 41.43 -7.69 -30.57
C SER A 327 42.04 -9.11 -30.50
N ARG A 328 41.20 -10.13 -30.27
CA ARG A 328 41.59 -11.56 -30.19
C ARG A 328 41.44 -12.33 -31.50
N LEU A 329 41.06 -11.65 -32.59
CA LEU A 329 40.94 -12.28 -33.92
C LEU A 329 42.19 -13.06 -34.37
N PRO A 330 43.43 -12.55 -34.19
CA PRO A 330 44.63 -13.28 -34.59
C PRO A 330 44.80 -14.61 -33.87
N GLU A 331 44.44 -14.67 -32.58
CA GLU A 331 44.48 -15.88 -31.75
C GLU A 331 43.48 -16.93 -32.27
N PHE A 332 42.26 -16.50 -32.63
CA PHE A 332 41.24 -17.38 -33.18
C PHE A 332 41.61 -17.94 -34.55
N CYS A 333 42.22 -17.12 -35.43
CA CYS A 333 42.73 -17.56 -36.73
C CYS A 333 43.82 -18.63 -36.58
N LEU A 334 44.78 -18.42 -35.68
CA LEU A 334 45.87 -19.38 -35.43
C LEU A 334 45.33 -20.72 -34.93
N ARG A 335 44.36 -20.71 -33.99
CA ARG A 335 43.72 -21.94 -33.50
C ARG A 335 42.93 -22.67 -34.56
N GLN A 336 42.24 -21.93 -35.44
CA GLN A 336 41.52 -22.52 -36.56
C GLN A 336 42.48 -23.16 -37.58
N ALA A 337 43.64 -22.55 -37.83
CA ALA A 337 44.71 -23.13 -38.66
C ALA A 337 45.31 -24.41 -38.05
N LEU A 338 45.38 -24.49 -36.72
CA LEU A 338 45.79 -25.69 -35.97
C LEU A 338 44.67 -26.76 -35.86
N GLY A 339 43.53 -26.59 -36.54
CA GLY A 339 42.46 -27.59 -36.62
C GLY A 339 41.32 -27.44 -35.59
N ALA A 340 41.26 -26.33 -34.84
CA ALA A 340 40.12 -26.09 -33.95
C ALA A 340 38.82 -25.89 -34.74
N ASN A 341 37.77 -26.63 -34.40
CA ASN A 341 36.47 -26.47 -35.05
C ASN A 341 35.76 -25.17 -34.59
N LYS A 342 34.85 -24.63 -35.41
CA LYS A 342 34.09 -23.41 -35.10
C LYS A 342 33.22 -23.53 -33.84
N ARG A 343 32.76 -24.75 -33.49
CA ARG A 343 31.98 -25.02 -32.26
C ARG A 343 32.85 -24.91 -31.00
N ALA A 344 34.13 -25.27 -31.06
CA ALA A 344 35.06 -25.20 -29.93
C ALA A 344 35.34 -23.73 -29.57
N LEU A 345 35.55 -22.88 -30.59
CA LEU A 345 35.70 -21.44 -30.43
C LEU A 345 34.41 -20.79 -29.89
N PHE A 346 33.25 -21.19 -30.41
CA PHE A 346 31.96 -20.72 -29.90
C PHE A 346 31.75 -21.10 -28.43
N LEU A 347 32.00 -22.36 -28.05
CA LEU A 347 31.83 -22.85 -26.68
C LEU A 347 32.77 -22.14 -25.69
N GLU A 348 33.97 -21.76 -26.12
CA GLU A 348 34.90 -20.97 -25.30
C GLU A 348 34.34 -19.58 -25.00
N MET A 349 33.86 -18.87 -26.03
CA MET A 349 33.27 -17.54 -25.89
C MET A 349 31.95 -17.57 -25.12
N PHE A 350 31.13 -18.61 -25.34
CA PHE A 350 29.89 -18.82 -24.61
C PHE A 350 30.16 -19.03 -23.11
N ARG A 351 31.19 -19.81 -22.75
CA ARG A 351 31.59 -20.00 -21.35
C ARG A 351 32.07 -18.70 -20.70
N GLU A 352 32.83 -17.87 -21.42
CA GLU A 352 33.20 -16.53 -20.93
C GLU A 352 31.96 -15.67 -20.62
N SER A 353 31.01 -15.61 -21.55
CA SER A 353 29.77 -14.86 -21.36
C SER A 353 28.94 -15.40 -20.19
N VAL A 354 28.82 -16.73 -20.06
CA VAL A 354 28.10 -17.35 -18.93
C VAL A 354 28.74 -17.03 -17.59
N VAL A 355 30.07 -17.06 -17.49
CA VAL A 355 30.77 -16.73 -16.22
C VAL A 355 30.58 -15.26 -15.85
N LEU A 356 30.67 -14.35 -16.83
CA LEU A 356 30.41 -12.91 -16.61
C LEU A 356 28.96 -12.67 -16.15
N VAL A 357 27.99 -13.31 -16.80
CA VAL A 357 26.58 -13.16 -16.46
C VAL A 357 26.26 -13.79 -15.12
N ALA A 358 26.83 -14.95 -14.78
CA ALA A 358 26.65 -15.57 -13.47
C ALA A 358 27.23 -14.70 -12.34
N ALA A 359 28.42 -14.13 -12.53
CA ALA A 359 29.02 -13.22 -11.56
C ALA A 359 28.21 -11.91 -11.43
N GLY A 360 27.78 -11.33 -12.55
CA GLY A 360 26.92 -10.15 -12.58
C GLY A 360 25.55 -10.40 -11.95
N ALA A 361 24.91 -11.54 -12.22
CA ALA A 361 23.63 -11.91 -11.63
C ALA A 361 23.74 -12.17 -10.13
N ALA A 362 24.81 -12.81 -9.66
CA ALA A 362 25.06 -13.01 -8.23
C ALA A 362 25.24 -11.67 -7.50
N LEU A 363 26.04 -10.76 -8.06
CA LEU A 363 26.23 -9.42 -7.49
C LEU A 363 24.95 -8.58 -7.60
N GLY A 364 24.21 -8.70 -8.69
CA GLY A 364 22.92 -8.06 -8.90
C GLY A 364 21.85 -8.56 -7.93
N TRP A 365 21.87 -9.83 -7.56
CA TRP A 365 20.99 -10.41 -6.53
C TRP A 365 21.28 -9.82 -5.15
N LEU A 366 22.55 -9.73 -4.76
CA LEU A 366 22.96 -9.08 -3.51
C LEU A 366 22.55 -7.61 -3.49
N PHE A 367 22.77 -6.89 -4.60
CA PHE A 367 22.33 -5.52 -4.75
C PHE A 367 20.81 -5.39 -4.63
N ALA A 368 20.05 -6.29 -5.27
CA ALA A 368 18.59 -6.26 -5.21
C ALA A 368 18.09 -6.46 -3.78
N GLY A 369 18.66 -7.41 -3.04
CA GLY A 369 18.31 -7.62 -1.63
C GLY A 369 18.61 -6.42 -0.74
N ALA A 370 19.75 -5.75 -0.94
CA ALA A 370 20.08 -4.52 -0.20
C ALA A 370 19.16 -3.35 -0.58
N ALA A 371 18.86 -3.19 -1.88
CA ALA A 371 18.00 -2.12 -2.37
C ALA A 371 16.55 -2.29 -1.92
N THR A 372 16.02 -3.52 -1.90
CA THR A 372 14.67 -3.79 -1.39
C THR A 372 14.58 -3.53 0.12
N GLN A 373 15.57 -3.95 0.90
CA GLN A 373 15.62 -3.66 2.35
C GLN A 373 15.69 -2.16 2.64
N ALA A 374 16.55 -1.44 1.91
CA ALA A 374 16.65 0.02 2.04
C ALA A 374 15.33 0.71 1.67
N LEU A 375 14.65 0.24 0.62
CA LEU A 375 13.37 0.79 0.20
C LEU A 375 12.26 0.51 1.23
N ALA A 376 12.21 -0.70 1.81
CA ALA A 376 11.25 -1.04 2.86
C ALA A 376 11.48 -0.22 4.14
N ALA A 377 12.74 -0.04 4.54
CA ALA A 377 13.08 0.80 5.70
C ALA A 377 12.71 2.28 5.47
N TRP A 378 12.88 2.78 4.24
CA TRP A 378 12.53 4.17 3.89
C TRP A 378 11.01 4.38 3.76
N SER A 379 10.27 3.41 3.21
CA SER A 379 8.82 3.55 3.04
C SER A 379 8.02 3.37 4.33
N GLY A 380 8.65 2.84 5.40
CA GLY A 380 7.95 2.48 6.64
C GLY A 380 6.96 1.33 6.47
N ILE A 381 6.90 0.72 5.28
CA ILE A 381 6.09 -0.47 5.02
C ILE A 381 6.99 -1.67 5.34
N GLU A 382 6.65 -2.40 6.40
CA GLU A 382 7.29 -3.67 6.75
C GLU A 382 6.89 -4.76 5.73
N ILE A 383 7.31 -4.61 4.47
CA ILE A 383 7.21 -5.69 3.49
C ILE A 383 8.35 -6.66 3.80
N ILE A 384 8.02 -7.74 4.52
CA ILE A 384 8.93 -8.87 4.68
C ILE A 384 9.02 -9.57 3.31
N ILE A 385 10.00 -9.16 2.51
CA ILE A 385 10.28 -9.78 1.22
C ILE A 385 11.06 -11.05 1.50
N GLU A 386 10.35 -12.16 1.67
CA GLU A 386 10.97 -13.48 1.65
C GLU A 386 11.59 -13.77 0.27
N PRO A 387 12.63 -14.63 0.19
CA PRO A 387 13.18 -15.08 -1.08
C PRO A 387 12.12 -15.84 -1.92
N ASP A 388 11.36 -15.12 -2.74
CA ASP A 388 10.30 -15.73 -3.55
C ASP A 388 10.92 -16.50 -4.74
N ARG A 389 10.50 -17.76 -4.89
CA ARG A 389 10.83 -18.61 -6.03
C ARG A 389 10.52 -17.95 -7.37
N ARG A 390 9.47 -17.13 -7.47
CA ARG A 390 9.10 -16.39 -8.69
C ARG A 390 10.15 -15.36 -9.05
N VAL A 391 10.65 -14.61 -8.07
CA VAL A 391 11.72 -13.62 -8.26
C VAL A 391 12.99 -14.35 -8.70
N LEU A 392 13.33 -15.47 -8.04
CA LEU A 392 14.51 -16.25 -8.42
C LEU A 392 14.39 -16.84 -9.84
N LEU A 393 13.23 -17.37 -10.21
CA LEU A 393 12.96 -17.87 -11.57
C LEU A 393 12.99 -16.74 -12.61
N PHE A 394 12.45 -15.56 -12.27
CA PHE A 394 12.51 -14.37 -13.12
C PHE A 394 13.96 -13.93 -13.33
N THR A 395 14.74 -13.75 -12.27
CA THR A 395 16.15 -13.38 -12.34
C THR A 395 16.97 -14.42 -13.11
N ALA A 396 16.72 -15.71 -12.89
CA ALA A 396 17.37 -16.79 -13.63
C ALA A 396 16.99 -16.76 -15.12
N GLY A 397 15.72 -16.52 -15.45
CA GLY A 397 15.23 -16.39 -16.82
C GLY A 397 15.86 -15.19 -17.55
N VAL A 398 15.88 -14.02 -16.91
CA VAL A 398 16.55 -12.82 -17.43
C VAL A 398 18.04 -13.09 -17.63
N SER A 399 18.72 -13.70 -16.64
CA SER A 399 20.14 -14.06 -16.74
C SER A 399 20.41 -15.02 -17.89
N ALA A 400 19.53 -16.00 -18.13
CA ALA A 400 19.64 -16.93 -19.25
C ALA A 400 19.50 -16.21 -20.61
N VAL A 401 18.52 -15.31 -20.75
CA VAL A 401 18.34 -14.49 -21.96
C VAL A 401 19.58 -13.63 -22.22
N VAL A 402 20.12 -12.98 -21.18
CA VAL A 402 21.33 -12.15 -21.27
C VAL A 402 22.56 -13.00 -21.65
N ALA A 403 22.75 -14.17 -21.03
CA ALA A 403 23.84 -15.08 -21.36
C ALA A 403 23.76 -15.60 -22.80
N ILE A 404 22.56 -15.92 -23.29
CA ILE A 404 22.33 -16.30 -24.68
C ILE A 404 22.64 -15.12 -25.61
N ALA A 405 22.11 -13.92 -25.34
CA ALA A 405 22.37 -12.74 -26.14
C ALA A 405 23.88 -12.45 -26.27
N PHE A 406 24.62 -12.50 -25.15
CA PHE A 406 26.07 -12.28 -25.13
C PHE A 406 26.86 -13.42 -25.73
N GLY A 407 26.36 -14.65 -25.66
CA GLY A 407 26.97 -15.83 -26.27
C GLY A 407 26.80 -15.86 -27.80
N LEU A 408 25.66 -15.38 -28.30
CA LEU A 408 25.35 -15.34 -29.74
C LEU A 408 25.93 -14.11 -30.44
N ALA A 409 26.06 -12.98 -29.75
CA ALA A 409 26.58 -11.73 -30.34
C ALA A 409 27.91 -11.89 -31.13
N PRO A 410 28.91 -12.68 -30.66
CA PRO A 410 30.16 -12.87 -31.37
C PRO A 410 30.08 -13.87 -32.54
N MET A 411 28.99 -14.63 -32.71
CA MET A 411 28.90 -15.64 -33.78
C MET A 411 29.02 -15.03 -35.17
N GLY A 412 28.55 -13.80 -35.36
CA GLY A 412 28.72 -13.08 -36.62
C GLY A 412 30.19 -12.80 -36.99
N LEU A 413 31.09 -12.75 -36.01
CA LEU A 413 32.54 -12.68 -36.26
C LEU A 413 33.10 -14.05 -36.67
N ILE A 414 32.70 -15.13 -35.99
CA ILE A 414 33.24 -16.48 -36.18
C ILE A 414 32.80 -17.08 -37.52
N THR A 415 31.55 -16.85 -37.93
CA THR A 415 31.00 -17.40 -39.18
C THR A 415 31.65 -16.78 -40.41
N ARG A 416 32.13 -15.54 -40.31
CA ARG A 416 32.71 -14.74 -41.40
C ARG A 416 34.24 -14.66 -41.38
N LEU A 417 34.95 -15.49 -40.61
CA LEU A 417 36.41 -15.59 -40.65
C LEU A 417 36.85 -16.14 -42.02
N PRO A 418 37.46 -15.33 -42.92
CA PRO A 418 38.06 -15.88 -44.12
C PRO A 418 39.44 -16.44 -43.74
N LEU A 419 39.69 -17.72 -44.03
CA LEU A 419 40.99 -18.36 -43.82
C LEU A 419 42.15 -17.62 -44.52
N ASN A 420 41.85 -16.82 -45.55
CA ASN A 420 42.84 -16.05 -46.32
C ASN A 420 43.31 -14.74 -45.66
N LEU A 421 42.75 -14.28 -44.53
CA LEU A 421 43.20 -13.04 -43.88
C LEU A 421 44.33 -13.23 -42.85
N ALA A 422 44.63 -14.46 -42.43
CA ALA A 422 45.71 -14.70 -41.48
C ALA A 422 47.12 -14.43 -42.06
N LEU A 423 47.25 -14.38 -43.40
CA LEU A 423 48.53 -14.16 -44.09
C LEU A 423 48.72 -12.74 -44.67
N ARG A 424 47.74 -11.84 -44.50
CA ARG A 424 47.77 -10.47 -45.10
C ARG A 424 47.75 -9.32 -44.08
N SER A 425 48.06 -9.58 -42.82
CA SER A 425 48.11 -8.59 -41.73
C SER A 425 49.26 -7.57 -41.84
N ALA A 426 49.66 -7.18 -43.06
CA ALA A 426 50.55 -6.06 -43.33
C ALA A 426 50.11 -5.13 -44.48
N GLY A 427 49.01 -5.43 -45.21
CA GLY A 427 48.61 -4.62 -46.38
C GLY A 427 47.12 -4.29 -46.41
N GLY A 428 46.78 -3.00 -46.34
CA GLY A 428 45.42 -2.48 -46.24
C GLY A 428 44.47 -2.88 -47.37
N THR A 429 43.19 -3.02 -47.04
CA THR A 429 42.10 -3.10 -48.02
C THR A 429 40.90 -2.28 -47.56
N SER A 430 40.57 -1.28 -48.38
CA SER A 430 39.72 -0.13 -48.05
C SER A 430 38.25 -0.29 -48.46
N GLY A 431 37.86 -1.38 -49.13
CA GLY A 431 36.56 -1.48 -49.81
C GLY A 431 35.39 -2.05 -49.00
N THR A 432 35.63 -2.90 -47.99
CA THR A 432 34.56 -3.57 -47.20
C THR A 432 34.26 -2.89 -45.86
N ARG A 433 34.86 -1.72 -45.61
CA ARG A 433 34.74 -0.95 -44.35
C ARG A 433 33.42 -0.16 -44.26
N GLN A 434 32.89 0.34 -45.39
CA GLN A 434 31.76 1.29 -45.42
C GLN A 434 30.48 0.69 -44.82
N ASN A 435 30.00 -0.47 -45.30
CA ASN A 435 28.73 -1.07 -44.84
C ASN A 435 28.79 -1.59 -43.38
N ARG A 436 29.98 -2.00 -42.91
CA ARG A 436 30.16 -2.49 -41.52
C ARG A 436 30.27 -1.35 -40.51
N LEU A 437 30.74 -0.17 -40.94
CA LEU A 437 30.75 1.05 -40.15
C LEU A 437 29.35 1.62 -39.97
N TRP A 438 28.46 1.51 -40.97
CA TRP A 438 27.08 2.01 -40.89
C TRP A 438 26.25 1.23 -39.86
N GLY A 439 26.34 -0.10 -39.83
CA GLY A 439 25.67 -0.90 -38.80
C GLY A 439 26.14 -0.57 -37.38
N ARG A 440 27.45 -0.39 -37.16
CA ARG A 440 27.98 0.07 -35.85
C ARG A 440 27.52 1.48 -35.49
N LYS A 441 27.55 2.41 -36.45
CA LYS A 441 27.07 3.79 -36.25
C LYS A 441 25.57 3.81 -35.93
N LEU A 442 24.77 2.95 -36.56
CA LEU A 442 23.33 2.86 -36.32
C LEU A 442 23.02 2.27 -34.94
N VAL A 443 23.75 1.24 -34.49
CA VAL A 443 23.59 0.71 -33.12
C VAL A 443 24.03 1.74 -32.08
N VAL A 444 25.14 2.46 -32.31
CA VAL A 444 25.58 3.53 -31.40
C VAL A 444 24.58 4.69 -31.38
N ALA A 445 24.06 5.12 -32.53
CA ALA A 445 23.04 6.16 -32.60
C ALA A 445 21.75 5.73 -31.88
N LEU A 446 21.26 4.50 -32.12
CA LEU A 446 20.09 3.95 -31.44
C LEU A 446 20.31 3.91 -29.93
N GLN A 447 21.49 3.50 -29.47
CA GLN A 447 21.84 3.47 -28.07
C GLN A 447 21.84 4.88 -27.45
N ILE A 448 22.50 5.86 -28.11
CA ILE A 448 22.53 7.25 -27.63
C ILE A 448 21.10 7.81 -27.55
N SER A 449 20.28 7.58 -28.57
CA SER A 449 18.86 7.96 -28.56
C SER A 449 18.09 7.31 -27.39
N LEU A 450 18.35 6.03 -27.12
CA LEU A 450 17.68 5.31 -26.03
C LEU A 450 18.10 5.81 -24.65
N CYS A 451 19.41 6.09 -24.48
CA CYS A 451 19.93 6.75 -23.28
C CYS A 451 19.30 8.13 -23.09
N MET A 452 19.15 8.91 -24.17
CA MET A 452 18.51 10.23 -24.11
C MET A 452 17.05 10.14 -23.69
N VAL A 453 16.28 9.20 -24.26
CA VAL A 453 14.89 8.95 -23.87
C VAL A 453 14.80 8.58 -22.38
N LEU A 454 15.63 7.65 -21.91
CA LEU A 454 15.63 7.27 -20.49
C LEU A 454 16.01 8.41 -19.55
N LEU A 455 17.02 9.22 -19.91
CA LEU A 455 17.41 10.38 -19.11
C LEU A 455 16.29 11.43 -19.06
N CYS A 456 15.63 11.69 -20.18
CA CYS A 456 14.46 12.57 -20.23
C CYS A 456 13.31 12.02 -19.37
N SER A 457 12.98 10.72 -19.48
CA SER A 457 11.92 10.09 -18.68
C SER A 457 12.25 10.08 -17.18
N ALA A 458 13.49 9.77 -16.80
CA ALA A 458 13.94 9.82 -15.41
C ALA A 458 13.93 11.26 -14.87
N GLY A 459 14.37 12.24 -15.67
CA GLY A 459 14.33 13.65 -15.30
C GLY A 459 12.90 14.17 -15.14
N LEU A 460 11.96 13.74 -15.99
CA LEU A 460 10.53 14.03 -15.84
C LEU A 460 9.96 13.40 -14.57
N LEU A 461 10.26 12.13 -14.29
CA LEU A 461 9.80 11.45 -13.08
C LEU A 461 10.33 12.12 -11.81
N TYR A 462 11.63 12.48 -11.80
CA TYR A 462 12.24 13.24 -10.71
C TYR A 462 11.58 14.62 -10.55
N ARG A 463 11.31 15.32 -11.67
CA ARG A 463 10.59 16.59 -11.64
C ARG A 463 9.17 16.43 -11.09
N THR A 464 8.45 15.38 -11.47
CA THR A 464 7.12 15.06 -10.93
C THR A 464 7.18 14.78 -9.43
N LEU A 465 8.16 13.98 -8.97
CA LEU A 465 8.35 13.70 -7.55
C LEU A 465 8.65 14.99 -6.77
N ARG A 466 9.56 15.82 -7.28
CA ARG A 466 9.89 17.12 -6.69
C ARG A 466 8.70 18.07 -6.66
N ASN A 467 7.88 18.09 -7.71
CA ASN A 467 6.65 18.89 -7.76
C ASN A 467 5.60 18.40 -6.74
N LEU A 468 5.56 17.10 -6.45
CA LEU A 468 4.68 16.54 -5.41
C LEU A 468 5.19 16.90 -4.01
N GLU A 469 6.50 16.83 -3.79
CA GLU A 469 7.14 17.20 -2.52
C GLU A 469 7.02 18.70 -2.21
N SER A 470 7.12 19.55 -3.23
CA SER A 470 6.99 21.00 -3.10
C SER A 470 5.58 21.52 -3.41
N SER A 471 4.58 20.64 -3.45
CA SER A 471 3.20 21.05 -3.76
C SER A 471 2.66 21.89 -2.60
N ASP A 472 1.96 22.97 -2.91
CA ASP A 472 1.28 23.75 -1.88
C ASP A 472 0.08 22.94 -1.35
N LEU A 473 0.23 22.44 -0.13
CA LEU A 473 -0.81 21.68 0.56
C LEU A 473 -1.87 22.59 1.19
N GLY A 474 -1.69 23.92 1.14
CA GLY A 474 -2.53 24.89 1.85
C GLY A 474 -2.33 24.89 3.37
N MET A 475 -1.30 24.19 3.85
CA MET A 475 -0.91 24.05 5.25
C MET A 475 0.61 23.86 5.38
N ARG A 476 1.15 24.11 6.56
CA ARG A 476 2.56 23.93 6.90
C ARG A 476 2.77 22.57 7.55
N THR A 477 3.54 21.69 6.91
CA THR A 477 3.89 20.36 7.46
C THR A 477 5.24 20.31 8.16
N ALA A 478 6.14 21.26 7.87
CA ALA A 478 7.44 21.36 8.51
C ALA A 478 7.30 21.78 9.98
N GLY A 479 8.00 21.08 10.88
CA GLY A 479 7.98 21.38 12.32
C GLY A 479 6.72 20.91 13.06
N LEU A 480 5.86 20.12 12.41
CA LEU A 480 4.69 19.51 13.06
C LEU A 480 5.04 18.12 13.61
N LEU A 481 4.79 17.94 14.91
CA LEU A 481 4.75 16.65 15.58
C LEU A 481 3.30 16.21 15.74
N VAL A 482 2.97 15.01 15.26
CA VAL A 482 1.60 14.48 15.25
C VAL A 482 1.55 13.14 15.97
N PHE A 483 0.58 12.98 16.87
CA PHE A 483 0.34 11.73 17.59
C PHE A 483 -1.10 11.64 18.12
N GLY A 484 -1.65 10.43 18.20
CA GLY A 484 -2.94 10.15 18.82
C GLY A 484 -2.84 9.90 20.31
N ILE A 485 -3.87 10.26 21.07
CA ILE A 485 -4.03 9.80 22.46
C ILE A 485 -5.47 9.34 22.64
N SER A 486 -5.64 8.06 22.94
CA SER A 486 -6.91 7.52 23.45
C SER A 486 -7.00 7.75 24.97
N PRO A 487 -8.06 8.41 25.47
CA PRO A 487 -8.32 8.56 26.90
C PRO A 487 -8.43 7.19 27.59
N GLN A 488 -8.07 7.14 28.88
CA GLN A 488 -8.21 5.91 29.67
C GLN A 488 -9.67 5.51 29.82
N SER A 489 -9.94 4.21 29.99
CA SER A 489 -11.29 3.61 30.04
C SER A 489 -12.20 4.07 31.19
N ASN A 490 -11.69 4.86 32.13
CA ASN A 490 -12.48 5.49 33.18
C ASN A 490 -13.22 6.75 32.68
N ILE A 491 -12.83 7.29 31.52
CA ILE A 491 -13.52 8.39 30.84
C ILE A 491 -14.65 7.78 30.02
N ARG A 492 -15.89 7.93 30.51
CA ARG A 492 -17.09 7.32 29.91
C ARG A 492 -18.09 8.34 29.37
N THR A 493 -17.92 9.61 29.70
CA THR A 493 -18.82 10.69 29.29
C THR A 493 -18.10 11.70 28.42
N ASP A 494 -18.81 12.31 27.47
CA ASP A 494 -18.25 13.38 26.64
C ASP A 494 -17.73 14.54 27.49
N ALA A 495 -18.39 14.85 28.61
CA ALA A 495 -17.94 15.89 29.54
C ALA A 495 -16.59 15.56 30.18
N ASP A 496 -16.36 14.30 30.55
CA ASP A 496 -15.07 13.86 31.09
C ASP A 496 -13.98 13.87 30.01
N ALA A 497 -14.32 13.49 28.78
CA ALA A 497 -13.38 13.47 27.67
C ALA A 497 -12.97 14.89 27.26
N ILE A 498 -13.94 15.81 27.12
CA ILE A 498 -13.67 17.24 26.87
C ILE A 498 -12.76 17.81 27.96
N ARG A 499 -13.04 17.52 29.25
CA ARG A 499 -12.17 17.95 30.36
C ARG A 499 -10.75 17.39 30.26
N PHE A 500 -10.61 16.12 29.89
CA PHE A 500 -9.30 15.48 29.70
C PHE A 500 -8.52 16.14 28.55
N HIS A 501 -9.13 16.24 27.37
CA HIS A 501 -8.50 16.84 26.18
C HIS A 501 -8.12 18.31 26.41
N THR A 502 -8.98 19.08 27.08
CA THR A 502 -8.72 20.50 27.40
C THR A 502 -7.52 20.63 28.34
N ALA A 503 -7.50 19.88 29.45
CA ALA A 503 -6.40 19.93 30.41
C ALA A 503 -5.06 19.44 29.81
N LEU A 504 -5.12 18.46 28.91
CA LEU A 504 -3.94 17.95 28.21
C LEU A 504 -3.39 18.99 27.22
N LEU A 505 -4.27 19.63 26.45
CA LEU A 505 -3.89 20.67 25.50
C LEU A 505 -3.26 21.88 26.20
N GLU A 506 -3.80 22.30 27.35
CA GLU A 506 -3.20 23.35 28.18
C GLU A 506 -1.77 22.99 28.64
N ARG A 507 -1.57 21.75 29.10
CA ARG A 507 -0.24 21.27 29.52
C ARG A 507 0.74 21.21 28.36
N MET A 508 0.29 20.77 27.18
CA MET A 508 1.13 20.71 25.98
C MET A 508 1.57 22.10 25.52
N ARG A 509 0.67 23.09 25.54
CA ARG A 509 0.98 24.49 25.21
C ARG A 509 1.98 25.12 26.19
N ALA A 510 2.05 24.61 27.41
CA ALA A 510 3.00 25.09 28.43
C ALA A 510 4.38 24.42 28.35
N LEU A 511 4.58 23.42 27.48
CA LEU A 511 5.86 22.74 27.35
C LEU A 511 6.91 23.65 26.68
N PRO A 512 8.16 23.68 27.19
CA PRO A 512 9.25 24.40 26.53
C PRO A 512 9.49 23.83 25.12
N GLY A 513 9.54 24.72 24.11
CA GLY A 513 9.74 24.33 22.71
C GLY A 513 8.47 23.96 21.95
N VAL A 514 7.28 24.23 22.50
CA VAL A 514 6.01 24.16 21.76
C VAL A 514 5.55 25.58 21.42
N ASP A 515 5.47 25.91 20.13
CA ASP A 515 4.96 27.20 19.64
C ASP A 515 3.43 27.29 19.68
N SER A 516 2.76 26.21 19.27
CA SER A 516 1.31 26.11 19.22
C SER A 516 0.86 24.64 19.23
N ALA A 517 -0.30 24.39 19.81
CA ALA A 517 -0.89 23.06 19.89
C ALA A 517 -2.39 23.11 19.59
N THR A 518 -2.86 22.12 18.83
CA THR A 518 -4.29 21.89 18.55
C THR A 518 -4.61 20.39 18.61
N ILE A 519 -5.89 20.07 18.51
CA ILE A 519 -6.39 18.71 18.41
C ILE A 519 -7.37 18.60 17.23
N MET A 520 -7.55 17.40 16.70
CA MET A 520 -8.58 17.11 15.71
C MET A 520 -9.07 15.67 15.83
N GLN A 521 -10.28 15.37 15.38
CA GLN A 521 -10.80 14.00 15.41
C GLN A 521 -10.14 13.14 14.32
N VAL A 522 -10.15 13.63 13.08
CA VAL A 522 -9.55 12.93 11.95
C VAL A 522 -8.23 13.60 11.58
N ARG A 523 -7.12 12.87 11.72
CA ARG A 523 -5.78 13.36 11.35
C ARG A 523 -5.71 13.67 9.87
N ILE A 524 -5.23 14.86 9.53
CA ILE A 524 -4.97 15.25 8.15
C ILE A 524 -3.87 14.36 7.55
N GLY A 525 -4.06 13.93 6.30
CA GLY A 525 -3.12 13.05 5.59
C GLY A 525 -3.16 11.60 6.07
N SER A 526 -4.13 11.21 6.90
CA SER A 526 -4.38 9.81 7.25
C SER A 526 -5.06 9.01 6.14
N GLY A 527 -5.55 9.68 5.08
CA GLY A 527 -6.41 9.10 4.05
C GLY A 527 -7.90 9.06 4.43
N GLY A 528 -8.24 9.24 5.71
CA GLY A 528 -9.62 9.27 6.19
C GLY A 528 -10.27 10.65 6.14
N SER A 529 -11.60 10.68 6.04
CA SER A 529 -12.41 11.89 6.19
C SER A 529 -13.80 11.55 6.67
N ASP A 530 -14.36 12.38 7.56
CA ASP A 530 -15.78 12.34 7.86
C ASP A 530 -16.54 13.11 6.77
N ASN A 531 -17.53 12.48 6.16
CA ASN A 531 -18.29 13.02 5.03
C ASN A 531 -19.77 12.99 5.38
N ASP A 532 -20.46 14.10 5.20
CA ASP A 532 -21.88 14.22 5.51
C ASP A 532 -22.61 15.11 4.48
N GLY A 533 -23.93 15.16 4.57
CA GLY A 533 -24.75 16.17 3.93
C GLY A 533 -24.85 17.45 4.74
N VAL A 534 -24.77 18.60 4.06
CA VAL A 534 -25.01 19.91 4.68
C VAL A 534 -26.32 20.52 4.21
N LEU A 535 -27.05 21.13 5.15
CA LEU A 535 -28.08 22.11 4.87
C LEU A 535 -27.53 23.49 5.17
N VAL A 536 -27.76 24.46 4.28
CA VAL A 536 -27.41 25.86 4.46
C VAL A 536 -28.71 26.65 4.62
N ASP A 537 -28.87 27.32 5.75
CA ASP A 537 -30.09 28.01 6.18
C ASP A 537 -31.35 27.13 6.05
N GLY A 538 -31.23 25.87 6.47
CA GLY A 538 -32.30 24.87 6.42
C GLY A 538 -32.63 24.34 5.02
N ARG A 539 -31.82 24.64 4.00
CA ARG A 539 -32.04 24.22 2.61
C ARG A 539 -30.85 23.44 2.06
N ASN A 540 -31.12 22.45 1.22
CA ASN A 540 -30.06 21.78 0.47
C ASN A 540 -29.55 22.74 -0.63
N PRO A 541 -28.28 23.18 -0.60
CA PRO A 541 -27.73 24.11 -1.59
C PRO A 541 -27.52 23.46 -2.97
N THR A 542 -27.63 22.13 -3.08
CA THR A 542 -27.59 21.38 -4.35
C THR A 542 -28.90 20.61 -4.55
N PRO A 543 -29.99 21.26 -4.98
CA PRO A 543 -31.31 20.63 -5.11
C PRO A 543 -31.36 19.49 -6.13
N ASP A 544 -30.43 19.47 -7.10
CA ASP A 544 -30.31 18.41 -8.11
C ASP A 544 -29.72 17.10 -7.55
N ARG A 545 -29.30 17.11 -6.27
CA ARG A 545 -28.75 15.96 -5.55
C ARG A 545 -29.52 15.77 -4.24
N PRO A 546 -29.65 14.54 -3.73
CA PRO A 546 -30.36 14.28 -2.48
C PRO A 546 -29.75 15.04 -1.28
N PHE A 547 -28.44 15.29 -1.29
CA PHE A 547 -27.75 16.12 -0.30
C PHE A 547 -26.53 16.84 -0.90
N ALA A 548 -26.05 17.87 -0.20
CA ALA A 548 -24.83 18.60 -0.54
C ALA A 548 -23.63 18.03 0.25
N PRO A 549 -22.64 17.40 -0.41
CA PRO A 549 -21.54 16.74 0.29
C PRO A 549 -20.56 17.74 0.93
N VAL A 550 -20.35 17.63 2.24
CA VAL A 550 -19.35 18.38 3.00
C VAL A 550 -18.46 17.41 3.78
N ARG A 551 -17.16 17.75 3.88
CA ARG A 551 -16.28 17.08 4.84
C ARG A 551 -16.28 17.80 6.17
N ILE A 552 -16.36 17.04 7.25
CA ILE A 552 -16.39 17.60 8.60
C ILE A 552 -15.15 17.13 9.37
N ASN A 553 -14.62 18.01 10.21
CA ASN A 553 -13.65 17.60 11.21
C ASN A 553 -13.90 18.37 12.49
N LEU A 554 -13.87 17.66 13.62
CA LEU A 554 -13.92 18.27 14.93
C LEU A 554 -12.51 18.72 15.29
N VAL A 555 -12.33 20.01 15.57
CA VAL A 555 -11.00 20.58 15.80
C VAL A 555 -10.94 21.44 17.06
N GLY A 556 -9.73 21.57 17.60
CA GLY A 556 -9.40 22.41 18.74
C GLY A 556 -9.22 23.88 18.37
N SER A 557 -9.05 24.70 19.40
CA SER A 557 -8.70 26.10 19.23
C SER A 557 -7.31 26.27 18.60
N ALA A 558 -7.11 27.39 17.90
CA ALA A 558 -5.88 27.69 17.16
C ALA A 558 -5.52 26.64 16.08
N PHE A 559 -6.50 25.89 15.58
CA PHE A 559 -6.30 24.89 14.53
C PHE A 559 -5.69 25.49 13.27
N LEU A 560 -6.30 26.54 12.70
CA LEU A 560 -5.79 27.15 11.47
C LEU A 560 -4.40 27.73 11.69
N ARG A 561 -4.15 28.35 12.84
CA ARG A 561 -2.84 28.90 13.20
C ARG A 561 -1.76 27.81 13.31
N THR A 562 -2.05 26.71 13.99
CA THR A 562 -1.08 25.63 14.23
C THR A 562 -0.66 24.96 12.91
N LEU A 563 -1.64 24.70 12.04
CA LEU A 563 -1.42 24.14 10.71
C LEU A 563 -0.99 25.17 9.66
N GLY A 564 -0.94 26.46 10.00
CA GLY A 564 -0.63 27.54 9.06
C GLY A 564 -1.62 27.69 7.90
N ILE A 565 -2.88 27.25 8.08
CA ILE A 565 -3.96 27.43 7.10
C ILE A 565 -4.40 28.91 7.16
N PRO A 566 -4.42 29.63 6.02
CA PRO A 566 -4.71 31.06 6.04
C PRO A 566 -6.19 31.33 6.34
N LEU A 567 -6.48 32.08 7.39
CA LEU A 567 -7.81 32.63 7.64
C LEU A 567 -8.09 33.76 6.64
N ARG A 568 -9.17 33.64 5.87
CA ARG A 568 -9.55 34.60 4.82
C ARG A 568 -10.54 35.64 5.33
N LEU A 569 -11.52 35.22 6.12
CA LEU A 569 -12.57 36.07 6.68
C LEU A 569 -12.96 35.57 8.08
N GLY A 570 -13.45 36.46 8.94
CA GLY A 570 -13.97 36.12 10.26
C GLY A 570 -12.87 35.81 11.29
N ARG A 571 -13.07 34.76 12.09
CA ARG A 571 -12.18 34.33 13.19
C ARG A 571 -11.90 32.83 13.18
N ASP A 572 -10.82 32.43 13.84
CA ASP A 572 -10.51 31.03 14.15
C ASP A 572 -11.36 30.51 15.35
N ILE A 573 -11.29 29.21 15.61
CA ILE A 573 -11.92 28.54 16.77
C ILE A 573 -11.19 28.95 18.05
N GLN A 574 -11.96 29.27 19.08
CA GLN A 574 -11.49 29.76 20.37
C GLN A 574 -11.85 28.80 21.50
N ASP A 575 -11.11 28.86 22.61
CA ASP A 575 -11.39 28.05 23.80
C ASP A 575 -12.75 28.38 24.44
N SER A 576 -13.34 29.55 24.12
CA SER A 576 -14.69 29.94 24.55
C SER A 576 -15.81 29.27 23.78
N ASP A 577 -15.53 28.64 22.63
CA ASP A 577 -16.51 27.97 21.77
C ASP A 577 -16.91 26.60 22.37
N THR A 578 -17.51 26.63 23.55
CA THR A 578 -17.94 25.46 24.34
C THR A 578 -19.37 25.04 24.01
N ALA A 579 -19.82 23.89 24.52
CA ALA A 579 -21.21 23.44 24.42
C ALA A 579 -22.27 24.46 24.92
N ASN A 580 -21.89 25.38 25.81
CA ASN A 580 -22.78 26.41 26.36
C ASN A 580 -22.75 27.74 25.59
N SER A 581 -21.92 27.83 24.54
CA SER A 581 -21.81 29.00 23.67
C SER A 581 -22.64 28.81 22.39
N PRO A 582 -22.91 29.88 21.61
CA PRO A 582 -23.48 29.71 20.27
C PRO A 582 -22.66 28.70 19.46
N LYS A 583 -23.35 27.79 18.78
CA LYS A 583 -22.71 26.79 17.93
C LYS A 583 -22.08 27.45 16.71
N VAL A 584 -20.82 27.16 16.43
CA VAL A 584 -20.05 27.84 15.38
C VAL A 584 -19.30 26.85 14.50
N ALA A 585 -19.04 27.25 13.26
CA ALA A 585 -18.21 26.49 12.33
C ALA A 585 -17.33 27.43 11.49
N ILE A 586 -16.21 26.89 11.04
CA ILE A 586 -15.36 27.51 10.02
C ILE A 586 -15.51 26.70 8.74
N VAL A 587 -15.75 27.36 7.62
CA VAL A 587 -15.82 26.68 6.31
C VAL A 587 -14.62 27.02 5.46
N ASN A 588 -14.26 26.18 4.49
CA ASN A 588 -13.21 26.54 3.54
C ASN A 588 -13.76 27.38 2.37
N ARG A 589 -12.85 27.94 1.57
CA ARG A 589 -13.22 28.72 0.38
C ARG A 589 -14.07 27.91 -0.61
N THR A 590 -13.75 26.65 -0.86
CA THR A 590 -14.52 25.81 -1.79
C THR A 590 -15.97 25.62 -1.35
N PHE A 591 -16.24 25.57 -0.03
CA PHE A 591 -17.60 25.55 0.50
C PHE A 591 -18.36 26.83 0.12
N VAL A 592 -17.75 27.99 0.36
CA VAL A 592 -18.37 29.29 0.04
C VAL A 592 -18.63 29.42 -1.45
N ASP A 593 -17.63 29.12 -2.29
CA ASP A 593 -17.74 29.23 -3.75
C ASP A 593 -18.83 28.31 -4.32
N ARG A 594 -19.10 27.16 -3.68
CA ARG A 594 -20.07 26.17 -4.16
C ARG A 594 -21.48 26.35 -3.59
N TYR A 595 -21.59 26.71 -2.32
CA TYR A 595 -22.88 26.71 -1.60
C TYR A 595 -23.40 28.11 -1.26
N LEU A 596 -22.53 29.12 -1.26
CA LEU A 596 -22.89 30.52 -0.99
C LEU A 596 -22.32 31.46 -2.08
N PRO A 597 -22.56 31.20 -3.37
CA PRO A 597 -21.96 31.99 -4.44
C PRO A 597 -22.44 33.45 -4.40
N GLY A 598 -21.52 34.38 -4.16
CA GLY A 598 -21.80 35.83 -4.16
C GLY A 598 -22.48 36.37 -2.90
N ALA A 599 -22.70 35.53 -1.88
CA ALA A 599 -23.20 35.96 -0.56
C ALA A 599 -22.05 36.25 0.41
N ASP A 600 -22.30 37.05 1.45
CA ASP A 600 -21.37 37.17 2.59
C ASP A 600 -21.42 35.86 3.38
N PRO A 601 -20.34 35.09 3.47
CA PRO A 601 -20.38 33.76 4.09
C PRO A 601 -20.59 33.80 5.61
N LEU A 602 -20.34 34.93 6.28
CA LEU A 602 -20.42 35.02 7.73
C LEU A 602 -21.87 35.13 8.21
N GLY A 603 -22.21 34.42 9.29
CA GLY A 603 -23.54 34.47 9.92
C GLY A 603 -24.58 33.52 9.34
N HIS A 604 -24.30 32.89 8.19
CA HIS A 604 -25.13 31.80 7.68
C HIS A 604 -25.11 30.58 8.62
N HIS A 605 -26.20 29.83 8.62
CA HIS A 605 -26.35 28.64 9.46
C HIS A 605 -26.14 27.38 8.64
N ILE A 606 -25.29 26.48 9.12
CA ILE A 606 -25.10 25.16 8.53
C ILE A 606 -25.61 24.09 9.50
N ALA A 607 -26.44 23.19 9.02
CA ALA A 607 -26.78 21.97 9.74
C ALA A 607 -26.06 20.79 9.08
N ALA A 608 -25.28 20.08 9.89
CA ALA A 608 -24.39 18.99 9.51
C ALA A 608 -24.19 18.08 10.74
N LEU A 609 -23.46 16.97 10.61
CA LEU A 609 -23.28 15.93 11.63
C LEU A 609 -24.56 15.09 11.87
N GLY A 610 -25.33 14.85 10.82
CA GLY A 610 -26.51 13.96 10.84
C GLY A 610 -27.75 14.48 11.59
N ASP A 611 -27.67 15.62 12.29
CA ASP A 611 -28.83 16.24 12.96
C ASP A 611 -29.23 17.56 12.26
N PRO A 612 -30.33 17.56 11.48
CA PRO A 612 -30.80 18.76 10.78
C PRO A 612 -31.33 19.84 11.74
N LYS A 613 -31.50 19.56 13.03
CA LYS A 613 -31.95 20.52 14.04
C LYS A 613 -30.80 21.29 14.70
N VAL A 614 -29.56 20.84 14.51
CA VAL A 614 -28.38 21.47 15.10
C VAL A 614 -27.72 22.37 14.06
N GLU A 615 -27.88 23.67 14.24
CA GLU A 615 -27.31 24.69 13.37
C GLU A 615 -26.02 25.27 13.96
N TYR A 616 -24.98 25.34 13.14
CA TYR A 616 -23.71 26.00 13.42
C TYR A 616 -23.62 27.29 12.61
N THR A 617 -23.28 28.39 13.25
CA THR A 617 -23.11 29.68 12.58
C THR A 617 -21.72 29.75 11.96
N ILE A 618 -21.62 30.13 10.68
CA ILE A 618 -20.33 30.35 10.02
C ILE A 618 -19.68 31.60 10.62
N VAL A 619 -18.55 31.42 11.33
CA VAL A 619 -17.80 32.51 11.98
C VAL A 619 -16.44 32.78 11.32
N GLY A 620 -16.03 31.94 10.38
CA GLY A 620 -14.76 32.09 9.69
C GLY A 620 -14.72 31.36 8.36
N VAL A 621 -13.86 31.85 7.46
CA VAL A 621 -13.55 31.20 6.19
C VAL A 621 -12.07 30.91 6.12
N ALA A 622 -11.71 29.63 6.04
CA ALA A 622 -10.34 29.16 5.88
C ALA A 622 -9.93 29.07 4.41
N GLY A 623 -8.63 29.13 4.15
CA GLY A 623 -8.04 28.71 2.88
C GLY A 623 -8.31 27.23 2.60
N ASN A 624 -8.24 26.86 1.32
CA ASN A 624 -8.32 25.45 0.94
C ASN A 624 -7.02 24.74 1.32
N SER A 625 -7.15 23.49 1.75
CA SER A 625 -6.02 22.63 2.08
C SER A 625 -6.26 21.22 1.58
N ARG A 626 -5.18 20.46 1.32
CA ARG A 626 -5.24 19.02 1.02
C ARG A 626 -5.46 18.27 2.34
N TYR A 627 -6.51 17.47 2.41
CA TYR A 627 -7.02 16.79 3.59
C TYR A 627 -6.71 15.29 3.63
N THR A 628 -7.02 14.51 2.59
CA THR A 628 -6.79 13.06 2.56
C THR A 628 -5.54 12.66 1.81
N GLN A 629 -5.24 13.32 0.68
CA GLN A 629 -4.13 12.95 -0.21
C GLN A 629 -3.59 14.14 -1.01
N VAL A 630 -2.30 14.10 -1.35
CA VAL A 630 -1.61 15.19 -2.06
C VAL A 630 -2.25 15.52 -3.42
N ARG A 631 -2.79 14.51 -4.12
CA ARG A 631 -3.35 14.63 -5.47
C ARG A 631 -4.86 14.86 -5.51
N GLU A 632 -5.50 15.13 -4.39
CA GLU A 632 -6.95 15.29 -4.37
C GLU A 632 -7.43 16.63 -4.95
N THR A 633 -8.67 16.63 -5.42
CA THR A 633 -9.39 17.86 -5.77
C THR A 633 -9.88 18.57 -4.52
N GLU A 634 -10.16 19.86 -4.62
CA GLU A 634 -10.72 20.62 -3.49
C GLU A 634 -12.17 20.19 -3.20
N HIS A 635 -12.47 19.97 -1.92
CA HIS A 635 -13.79 19.60 -1.43
C HIS A 635 -14.31 20.67 -0.46
N PRO A 636 -15.63 20.91 -0.41
CA PRO A 636 -16.24 21.71 0.67
C PRO A 636 -15.91 21.11 2.03
N MET A 637 -15.40 21.93 2.95
CA MET A 637 -15.06 21.50 4.31
C MET A 637 -15.67 22.42 5.36
N ALA A 638 -16.06 21.82 6.49
CA ALA A 638 -16.49 22.50 7.71
C ALA A 638 -15.67 21.99 8.91
N TYR A 639 -15.09 22.91 9.67
CA TYR A 639 -14.37 22.65 10.92
C TYR A 639 -15.24 23.10 12.08
N VAL A 640 -15.55 22.19 13.00
CA VAL A 640 -16.44 22.43 14.14
C VAL A 640 -15.64 22.31 15.44
N PRO A 641 -15.84 23.19 16.44
CA PRO A 641 -15.18 23.06 17.73
C PRO A 641 -15.52 21.71 18.38
N PHE A 642 -14.50 20.93 18.73
CA PHE A 642 -14.71 19.60 19.33
C PHE A 642 -15.52 19.63 20.62
N MET A 643 -15.56 20.76 21.34
CA MET A 643 -16.30 20.89 22.59
C MET A 643 -17.83 21.00 22.43
N GLN A 644 -18.35 21.12 21.20
CA GLN A 644 -19.77 21.36 20.93
C GLN A 644 -20.58 20.07 20.61
N PRO A 645 -20.13 19.19 19.70
CA PRO A 645 -20.84 17.95 19.41
C PRO A 645 -20.49 16.81 20.39
N PRO A 646 -21.37 15.81 20.54
CA PRO A 646 -21.09 14.59 21.30
C PRO A 646 -20.11 13.66 20.56
N GLY A 647 -19.50 12.70 21.26
CA GLY A 647 -18.69 11.63 20.66
C GLY A 647 -17.18 11.88 20.62
N VAL A 648 -16.65 12.72 21.51
CA VAL A 648 -15.23 13.08 21.57
C VAL A 648 -14.47 12.07 22.42
N LEU A 649 -14.16 10.89 21.90
CA LEU A 649 -13.33 9.92 22.61
C LEU A 649 -11.91 9.85 22.07
N GLU A 650 -11.73 9.63 20.78
CA GLU A 650 -10.40 9.53 20.18
C GLU A 650 -10.07 10.83 19.43
N MET A 651 -8.97 11.48 19.81
CA MET A 651 -8.51 12.72 19.20
C MET A 651 -7.01 12.63 18.91
N GLN A 652 -6.63 13.28 17.82
CA GLN A 652 -5.28 13.39 17.29
C GLN A 652 -4.73 14.76 17.67
N TYR A 653 -3.49 14.80 18.15
CA TYR A 653 -2.83 16.02 18.62
C TYR A 653 -1.77 16.45 17.63
N GLU A 654 -1.69 17.76 17.40
CA GLU A 654 -0.65 18.36 16.58
C GLU A 654 0.04 19.48 17.35
N LEU A 655 1.36 19.40 17.40
CA LEU A 655 2.25 20.36 18.04
C LEU A 655 3.17 20.95 16.99
N HIS A 656 3.27 22.28 16.97
CA HIS A 656 4.35 22.95 16.24
C HIS A 656 5.51 23.21 17.21
N THR A 657 6.71 22.76 16.84
CA THR A 657 7.94 22.86 17.66
C THR A 657 9.01 23.71 17.01
#